data_AF-A0A6S6XBE2-F1
#
_entry.id   AF-A0A6S6XBE2-F1
#
_cell.length_a   1.000
_cell.length_b   1.000
_cell.length_c   1.000
_cell.angle_alpha   90.00
_cell.angle_beta   90.00
_cell.angle_gamma   90.00
#
_symmetry.space_group_name_H-M   'P 1'
#
loop_
_entity.id
_entity.type
_entity.pdbx_description
1 polymer ?
#
loop_
_entity_poly.entity_id
_entity_poly.type
_entity_poly.pdbx_seq_one_letter_code
_entity_poly.pdbx_strand_id
1 'polypeptide(L)'
;MNIWFYDIEVFAHDWIAVFKCKNDDHHEIIHNDPFRVAQLLDIKKPLLCGYNNKHYDQWILRAIYHNAEPENVKALNDFIIKEGRNDPWNFPGLDSHLSHPCKQFDLMDDLGGVFLRLKEAEGNLGMDIEETEVDFDLNRALTQQELELTIKYCCHDVDATERLFEKRKKYLESKVVVGGMKNIPPEDALNLTNAKLTALYLCGQNARPQPCEDEFEYEFPENLLIDKYPEVVEFFAEIDPTYQRTLNISIAGTPHIIAWGGIHGAIEHYSEESTDQRKIMHIDVTSYYPSLMIVNHLLSRAAQDPEEYKNVYDQRVAAKKAGDKSTANALKLILNTTYGAMKNKYNPLYDPHQANAVCISGQLYLVDLIEKLENIPSFKLIQSNTDGLIVSCNVDYIPKITHQVKRWEDRTGFSMGIDVIKKIVQKDVNNYVLLGAHDEIEVKGGYVSDYEGGSFKHKSLVIVAKAVVENLLHSVPPLQTINDCTNPEDFQIIAKAGSTYDKVIWKRSGKDVTVQNVNRIYASTDKKDGTLYKIKLEKEGQKARSDKIANLPDHCYIDNTGTTSLEMIDKNFYVDFAQKRINDYLGIKPEKKERKKRMTKKAAETTMPEKDVSETIPITLPKKEEVIISGLGAKLMKLREVMNSFSWEKDGINRHQSYTYFSEKLYKSNFKKALDAANLDFKATMLDYQFIPAISDKMNMIIARFQFEIIDRETGEKESYIAGGSGSDTLDKGLYKAYTGAIKYFLANNFLVAEGNDPESDEGEVQQDKPKYTPPERREEIKEKIESNDGPATEVQIETIANGIAMLEEAKKPEADDYAALLETDLTAADAQTIIEAINTILGDDAA
;
A
#
# COMPACT_ATOMS: atom_id res chain seq x y z
N MET A 1 22.32 26.81 5.26
CA MET A 1 21.06 27.26 5.89
C MET A 1 21.21 27.13 7.40
N ASN A 2 20.70 28.09 8.17
CA ASN A 2 20.71 28.05 9.64
C ASN A 2 19.53 27.19 10.14
N ILE A 3 19.66 25.87 10.03
CA ILE A 3 18.57 24.93 10.39
C ILE A 3 18.58 24.66 11.88
N TRP A 4 17.41 24.73 12.50
CA TRP A 4 17.21 24.35 13.89
C TRP A 4 16.07 23.33 13.98
N PHE A 5 16.28 22.28 14.76
CA PHE A 5 15.26 21.30 15.09
C PHE A 5 14.50 21.75 16.33
N TYR A 6 13.20 21.49 16.38
CA TYR A 6 12.39 21.89 17.53
C TYR A 6 11.17 20.99 17.72
N ASP A 7 10.69 20.98 18.95
CA ASP A 7 9.50 20.27 19.41
C ASP A 7 8.90 21.02 20.63
N ILE A 8 7.59 20.90 20.86
CA ILE A 8 6.89 21.62 21.93
C ILE A 8 5.89 20.72 22.66
N GLU A 9 6.04 20.66 23.99
CA GLU A 9 5.10 19.99 24.89
C GLU A 9 4.20 20.98 25.62
N VAL A 10 2.90 20.65 25.75
CA VAL A 10 1.87 21.55 26.31
C VAL A 10 1.01 20.84 27.37
N PHE A 11 0.96 21.43 28.57
CA PHE A 11 0.16 21.04 29.74
C PHE A 11 -0.77 22.20 30.14
N ALA A 12 -1.60 22.00 31.17
CA ALA A 12 -2.57 23.01 31.60
C ALA A 12 -1.97 24.38 31.97
N HIS A 13 -0.81 24.39 32.62
CA HIS A 13 -0.14 25.60 33.10
C HIS A 13 1.33 25.70 32.66
N ASP A 14 1.79 24.74 31.86
CA ASP A 14 3.19 24.63 31.46
C ASP A 14 3.29 24.34 29.97
N TRP A 15 4.24 24.98 29.31
CA TRP A 15 4.72 24.56 28.00
C TRP A 15 6.24 24.53 28.01
N ILE A 16 6.81 23.58 27.27
CA ILE A 16 8.25 23.40 27.14
C ILE A 16 8.56 23.43 25.64
N ALA A 17 9.44 24.34 25.23
CA ALA A 17 9.94 24.41 23.87
C ALA A 17 11.43 24.07 23.88
N VAL A 18 11.82 23.08 23.09
CA VAL A 18 13.21 22.69 22.92
C VAL A 18 13.65 23.04 21.51
N PHE A 19 14.81 23.69 21.40
CA PHE A 19 15.43 23.99 20.12
C PHE A 19 16.86 23.46 20.08
N LYS A 20 17.29 22.93 18.92
CA LYS A 20 18.66 22.46 18.71
C LYS A 20 19.18 22.96 17.37
N CYS A 21 20.29 23.68 17.39
CA CYS A 21 20.94 24.12 16.15
C CYS A 21 21.58 22.92 15.46
N LYS A 22 21.44 22.83 14.13
CA LYS A 22 22.09 21.76 13.37
C LYS A 22 23.63 21.76 13.60
N ASN A 23 24.18 20.58 13.84
CA ASN A 23 25.61 20.36 14.17
C ASN A 23 26.05 20.96 15.51
N ASP A 24 25.11 21.34 16.37
CA ASP A 24 25.35 21.72 17.76
C ASP A 24 24.64 20.69 18.66
N ASP A 25 25.37 20.10 19.60
CA ASP A 25 24.80 19.13 20.53
C ASP A 25 24.05 19.81 21.70
N HIS A 26 24.05 21.15 21.75
CA HIS A 26 23.35 21.90 22.79
C HIS A 26 21.84 22.08 22.48
N HIS A 27 21.00 21.65 23.43
CA HIS A 27 19.58 21.97 23.47
C HIS A 27 19.31 23.29 24.21
N GLU A 28 18.68 24.24 23.54
CA GLU A 28 18.11 25.44 24.14
C GLU A 28 16.70 25.09 24.65
N ILE A 29 16.59 24.90 25.97
CA ILE A 29 15.35 24.50 26.65
C ILE A 29 14.70 25.72 27.27
N ILE A 30 13.43 25.97 26.95
CA ILE A 30 12.67 27.12 27.44
C ILE A 30 11.34 26.64 28.01
N HIS A 31 11.05 27.01 29.26
CA HIS A 31 9.81 26.67 29.97
C HIS A 31 9.12 27.95 30.41
N ASN A 32 7.87 28.17 29.96
CA ASN A 32 7.02 29.30 30.34
C ASN A 32 7.67 30.71 30.21
N ASP A 33 8.69 30.88 29.36
CA ASP A 33 9.37 32.17 29.12
C ASP A 33 9.22 32.59 27.64
N PRO A 34 8.10 33.24 27.27
CA PRO A 34 7.84 33.64 25.89
C PRO A 34 8.84 34.70 25.40
N PHE A 35 9.38 35.53 26.30
CA PHE A 35 10.40 36.53 25.97
C PHE A 35 11.69 35.85 25.52
N ARG A 36 12.11 34.78 26.19
CA ARG A 36 13.30 34.01 25.79
C ARG A 36 13.10 33.33 24.43
N VAL A 37 11.90 32.82 24.14
CA VAL A 37 11.57 32.28 22.80
C VAL A 37 11.69 33.37 21.74
N ALA A 38 11.02 34.52 21.95
CA ALA A 38 11.09 35.65 21.01
C ALA A 38 12.53 36.14 20.80
N GLN A 39 13.30 36.27 21.88
CA GLN A 39 14.71 36.65 21.83
C GLN A 39 15.54 35.65 20.99
N LEU A 40 15.34 34.34 21.19
CA LEU A 40 16.05 33.31 20.43
C LEU A 40 15.71 33.43 18.93
N LEU A 41 14.43 33.48 18.59
CA LEU A 41 13.96 33.51 17.21
C LEU A 41 14.38 34.81 16.48
N ASP A 42 14.29 35.97 17.13
CA ASP A 42 14.62 37.27 16.54
C ASP A 42 16.14 37.46 16.35
N ILE A 43 16.96 36.94 17.28
CA ILE A 43 18.42 37.04 17.21
C ILE A 43 18.99 36.01 16.24
N LYS A 44 18.59 34.74 16.37
CA LYS A 44 19.16 33.63 15.60
C LYS A 44 18.58 33.54 14.19
N LYS A 45 17.32 33.96 13.99
CA LYS A 45 16.57 33.86 12.73
C LYS A 45 16.69 32.46 12.09
N PRO A 46 16.28 31.40 12.80
CA PRO A 46 16.43 30.04 12.32
C PRO A 46 15.44 29.70 11.19
N LEU A 47 15.82 28.72 10.36
CA LEU A 47 14.89 27.92 9.58
C LEU A 47 14.50 26.70 10.41
N LEU A 48 13.27 26.68 10.92
CA LEU A 48 12.82 25.63 11.82
C LEU A 48 12.42 24.35 11.07
N CYS A 49 12.85 23.21 11.58
CA CYS A 49 12.50 21.86 11.13
C CYS A 49 11.83 21.13 12.28
N GLY A 50 10.54 20.80 12.14
CA GLY A 50 9.81 19.98 13.10
C GLY A 50 9.22 18.73 12.44
N TYR A 51 8.49 17.93 13.23
CA TYR A 51 7.78 16.76 12.75
C TYR A 51 6.27 16.92 12.96
N ASN A 52 5.49 17.00 11.88
CA ASN A 52 4.07 17.37 11.92
C ASN A 52 3.82 18.82 12.40
N ASN A 53 4.84 19.67 12.38
CA ASN A 53 4.77 21.01 12.91
C ASN A 53 3.83 21.93 12.13
N LYS A 54 3.57 21.68 10.83
CA LYS A 54 2.60 22.48 10.05
C LYS A 54 1.18 22.34 10.57
N HIS A 55 0.88 21.20 11.18
CA HIS A 55 -0.45 20.90 11.71
C HIS A 55 -0.55 21.15 13.21
N TYR A 56 0.58 21.31 13.91
CA TYR A 56 0.62 21.46 15.36
C TYR A 56 1.59 22.56 15.84
N ASP A 57 2.88 22.27 15.98
CA ASP A 57 3.84 23.10 16.74
C ASP A 57 3.97 24.53 16.21
N GLN A 58 3.81 24.76 14.91
CA GLN A 58 3.91 26.12 14.37
C GLN A 58 2.87 27.07 14.96
N TRP A 59 1.68 26.54 15.30
CA TRP A 59 0.57 27.32 15.84
C TRP A 59 0.77 27.56 17.33
N ILE A 60 1.27 26.56 18.05
CA ILE A 60 1.67 26.66 19.46
C ILE A 60 2.81 27.67 19.61
N LEU A 61 3.87 27.54 18.80
CA LEU A 61 5.01 28.46 18.78
C LEU A 61 4.57 29.90 18.47
N ARG A 62 3.62 30.07 17.54
CA ARG A 62 3.04 31.38 17.21
C ARG A 62 2.34 31.98 18.42
N ALA A 63 1.53 31.20 19.16
CA ALA A 63 0.87 31.69 20.37
C ALA A 63 1.89 32.12 21.44
N ILE A 64 2.91 31.28 21.68
CA ILE A 64 3.99 31.55 22.65
C ILE A 64 4.75 32.83 22.26
N TYR A 65 5.14 32.97 20.99
CA TYR A 65 5.88 34.15 20.51
C TYR A 65 5.10 35.46 20.70
N HIS A 66 3.78 35.42 20.55
CA HIS A 66 2.90 36.58 20.79
C HIS A 66 2.42 36.68 22.25
N ASN A 67 3.17 36.08 23.18
CA ASN A 67 2.99 36.19 24.64
C ASN A 67 1.58 35.75 25.09
N ALA A 68 1.04 34.67 24.51
CA ALA A 68 -0.15 34.03 25.04
C ALA A 68 0.13 33.37 26.39
N GLU A 69 -0.81 33.51 27.34
CA GLU A 69 -0.76 32.82 28.62
C GLU A 69 -0.81 31.28 28.43
N PRO A 70 -0.17 30.47 29.31
CA PRO A 70 -0.15 29.01 29.19
C PRO A 70 -1.53 28.37 29.02
N GLU A 71 -2.56 28.88 29.68
CA GLU A 71 -3.93 28.37 29.56
C GLU A 71 -4.52 28.59 28.17
N ASN A 72 -4.19 29.70 27.50
CA ASN A 72 -4.59 29.95 26.12
C ASN A 72 -3.82 29.05 25.14
N VAL A 73 -2.54 28.78 25.43
CA VAL A 73 -1.73 27.82 24.67
C VAL A 73 -2.32 26.40 24.81
N LYS A 74 -2.71 25.99 26.02
CA LYS A 74 -3.41 24.72 26.26
C LYS A 74 -4.76 24.66 25.56
N ALA A 75 -5.54 25.74 25.57
CA ALA A 75 -6.82 25.79 24.87
C ALA A 75 -6.63 25.61 23.35
N LEU A 76 -5.59 26.22 22.76
CA LEU A 76 -5.23 25.99 21.37
C LEU A 76 -4.78 24.54 21.13
N ASN A 77 -3.93 23.98 22.00
CA ASN A 77 -3.54 22.57 21.94
C ASN A 77 -4.76 21.63 21.91
N ASP A 78 -5.69 21.80 22.85
CA ASP A 78 -6.88 20.96 22.96
C ASP A 78 -7.84 21.17 21.77
N PHE A 79 -7.92 22.37 21.22
CA PHE A 79 -8.66 22.65 19.99
C PHE A 79 -8.08 21.89 18.77
N ILE A 80 -6.75 21.81 18.67
CA ILE A 80 -6.08 21.06 17.59
C ILE A 80 -6.25 19.55 17.79
N ILE A 81 -5.98 19.04 18.99
CA ILE A 81 -5.90 17.59 19.27
C ILE A 81 -7.27 16.97 19.54
N LYS A 82 -8.07 17.55 20.45
CA LYS A 82 -9.30 16.93 20.97
C LYS A 82 -10.54 17.25 20.15
N GLU A 83 -10.68 18.50 19.68
CA GLU A 83 -11.82 18.88 18.84
C GLU A 83 -11.67 18.40 17.38
N GLY A 84 -10.52 17.78 17.03
CA GLY A 84 -10.27 17.21 15.71
C GLY A 84 -10.30 18.25 14.58
N ARG A 85 -10.10 19.53 14.91
CA ARG A 85 -10.13 20.61 13.93
C ARG A 85 -8.78 20.73 13.26
N ASN A 86 -8.71 20.28 12.01
CA ASN A 86 -7.55 20.41 11.13
C ASN A 86 -7.27 21.87 10.67
N ASP A 87 -7.94 22.85 11.27
CA ASP A 87 -7.87 24.27 10.92
C ASP A 87 -7.45 25.13 12.12
N PRO A 88 -6.20 25.05 12.60
CA PRO A 88 -5.75 25.79 13.79
C PRO A 88 -5.90 27.32 13.66
N TRP A 89 -5.97 27.83 12.43
CA TRP A 89 -6.24 29.25 12.14
C TRP A 89 -7.65 29.71 12.54
N ASN A 90 -8.59 28.80 12.77
CA ASN A 90 -9.96 29.11 13.20
C ASN A 90 -10.12 29.14 14.73
N PHE A 91 -9.03 29.02 15.50
CA PHE A 91 -9.09 29.06 16.96
C PHE A 91 -9.54 30.46 17.45
N PRO A 92 -10.65 30.57 18.20
CA PRO A 92 -11.19 31.87 18.61
C PRO A 92 -10.28 32.66 19.55
N GLY A 93 -9.41 31.98 20.31
CA GLY A 93 -8.55 32.58 21.33
C GLY A 93 -7.24 33.17 20.81
N LEU A 94 -6.96 33.07 19.50
CA LEU A 94 -5.74 33.63 18.89
C LEU A 94 -6.08 34.30 17.57
N ASP A 95 -5.61 35.53 17.36
CA ASP A 95 -5.84 36.23 16.10
C ASP A 95 -5.17 35.49 14.93
N SER A 96 -5.99 35.04 13.99
CA SER A 96 -5.55 34.32 12.80
C SER A 96 -4.58 35.12 11.92
N HIS A 97 -4.59 36.46 12.02
CA HIS A 97 -3.73 37.37 11.26
C HIS A 97 -2.30 37.49 11.82
N LEU A 98 -2.03 36.93 13.01
CA LEU A 98 -0.69 36.92 13.57
C LEU A 98 0.28 36.14 12.67
N SER A 99 1.42 36.74 12.39
CA SER A 99 2.47 36.12 11.59
C SER A 99 3.18 35.02 12.38
N HIS A 100 3.60 33.97 11.67
CA HIS A 100 4.56 33.01 12.21
C HIS A 100 5.91 33.70 12.43
N PRO A 101 6.63 33.38 13.53
CA PRO A 101 7.85 34.10 13.88
C PRO A 101 9.06 33.76 13.00
N CYS A 102 9.06 32.59 12.36
CA CYS A 102 10.16 32.10 11.54
C CYS A 102 9.65 31.36 10.31
N LYS A 103 10.52 31.21 9.30
CA LYS A 103 10.33 30.24 8.23
C LYS A 103 10.53 28.84 8.80
N GLN A 104 9.74 27.89 8.32
CA GLN A 104 9.80 26.51 8.79
C GLN A 104 9.41 25.53 7.71
N PHE A 105 9.83 24.28 7.84
CA PHE A 105 9.40 23.16 7.01
C PHE A 105 9.13 21.95 7.90
N ASP A 106 8.37 21.00 7.35
CA ASP A 106 7.85 19.85 8.09
C ASP A 106 8.42 18.58 7.52
N LEU A 107 9.13 17.82 8.34
CA LEU A 107 9.79 16.60 7.92
C LEU A 107 8.78 15.47 7.60
N MET A 108 7.57 15.53 8.17
CA MET A 108 6.50 14.56 7.91
C MET A 108 6.01 14.61 6.46
N ASP A 109 6.03 15.79 5.82
CA ASP A 109 5.67 15.95 4.40
C ASP A 109 6.66 15.24 3.47
N ASP A 110 7.88 15.02 3.93
CA ASP A 110 9.00 14.58 3.11
C ASP A 110 9.40 13.12 3.36
N LEU A 111 8.53 12.29 3.95
CA LEU A 111 8.77 10.86 4.21
C LEU A 111 8.64 9.94 2.99
N GLY A 112 8.30 10.49 1.82
CA GLY A 112 8.26 9.75 0.55
C GLY A 112 7.12 8.75 0.48
N GLY A 113 5.89 9.23 0.67
CA GLY A 113 4.64 8.50 0.44
C GLY A 113 4.20 7.56 1.57
N VAL A 114 4.83 7.61 2.74
CA VAL A 114 4.47 6.82 3.91
C VAL A 114 4.09 7.75 5.05
N PHE A 115 2.96 7.46 5.71
CA PHE A 115 2.58 8.11 6.96
C PHE A 115 3.16 7.32 8.13
N LEU A 116 4.06 7.95 8.87
CA LEU A 116 4.70 7.38 10.06
C LEU A 116 4.49 8.34 11.23
N ARG A 117 4.37 7.79 12.44
CA ARG A 117 4.58 8.59 13.66
C ARG A 117 6.09 8.69 13.93
N LEU A 118 6.51 9.72 14.66
CA LEU A 118 7.93 9.88 15.00
C LEU A 118 8.47 8.65 15.76
N LYS A 119 7.73 8.16 16.76
CA LYS A 119 8.03 6.91 17.51
C LYS A 119 8.16 5.67 16.62
N GLU A 120 7.42 5.60 15.51
CA GLU A 120 7.61 4.50 14.55
C GLU A 120 8.92 4.63 13.79
N ALA A 121 9.26 5.85 13.36
CA ALA A 121 10.52 6.13 12.67
C ALA A 121 11.73 5.91 13.59
N GLU A 122 11.66 6.35 14.85
CA GLU A 122 12.64 6.09 15.91
C GLU A 122 12.86 4.58 16.11
N GLY A 123 11.76 3.82 16.26
CA GLY A 123 11.80 2.37 16.40
C GLY A 123 12.50 1.70 15.21
N ASN A 124 12.16 2.14 14.00
CA ASN A 124 12.79 1.67 12.76
C ASN A 124 14.26 2.11 12.62
N LEU A 125 14.68 3.18 13.31
CA LEU A 125 16.05 3.68 13.34
C LEU A 125 16.90 3.07 14.47
N GLY A 126 16.31 2.19 15.29
CA GLY A 126 16.99 1.58 16.44
C GLY A 126 17.12 2.53 17.63
N MET A 127 16.35 3.62 17.66
CA MET A 127 16.35 4.58 18.78
C MET A 127 15.50 4.05 19.95
N ASP A 128 15.71 4.61 21.13
CA ASP A 128 14.75 4.49 22.23
C ASP A 128 13.39 5.03 21.77
N ILE A 129 12.30 4.38 22.17
CA ILE A 129 10.94 4.83 21.84
C ILE A 129 10.07 4.99 23.08
N GLU A 130 10.63 4.93 24.29
CA GLU A 130 9.87 5.15 25.52
C GLU A 130 9.16 6.51 25.51
N GLU A 131 7.85 6.48 25.75
CA GLU A 131 7.05 7.71 25.93
C GLU A 131 7.22 8.24 27.36
N THR A 132 6.92 9.53 27.58
CA THR A 132 6.92 10.12 28.92
C THR A 132 5.86 9.47 29.82
N GLU A 133 6.19 9.27 31.10
CA GLU A 133 5.23 8.80 32.11
C GLU A 133 4.32 9.93 32.63
N VAL A 134 4.57 11.18 32.23
CA VAL A 134 3.81 12.36 32.67
C VAL A 134 2.55 12.50 31.81
N ASP A 135 1.39 12.56 32.48
CA ASP A 135 0.09 12.69 31.81
C ASP A 135 -0.13 14.12 31.26
N PHE A 136 -0.39 14.24 29.96
CA PHE A 136 -0.68 15.51 29.28
C PHE A 136 -2.03 16.15 29.66
N ASP A 137 -2.90 15.42 30.34
CA ASP A 137 -4.20 15.90 30.83
C ASP A 137 -4.17 16.34 32.30
N LEU A 138 -2.99 16.48 32.91
CA LEU A 138 -2.83 17.11 34.22
C LEU A 138 -3.45 18.52 34.23
N ASN A 139 -4.35 18.75 35.19
CA ASN A 139 -5.06 20.02 35.39
C ASN A 139 -4.38 20.94 36.42
N ARG A 140 -3.08 20.73 36.65
CA ARG A 140 -2.23 21.46 37.60
C ARG A 140 -0.85 21.66 36.98
N ALA A 141 -0.06 22.56 37.54
CA ALA A 141 1.33 22.75 37.12
C ALA A 141 2.17 21.48 37.35
N LEU A 142 3.20 21.31 36.52
CA LEU A 142 4.18 20.24 36.64
C LEU A 142 5.00 20.39 37.92
N THR A 143 5.27 19.27 38.58
CA THR A 143 6.30 19.20 39.61
C THR A 143 7.68 19.25 38.95
N GLN A 144 8.72 19.57 39.73
CA GLN A 144 10.10 19.61 39.22
C GLN A 144 10.53 18.29 38.54
N GLN A 145 10.12 17.14 39.11
CA GLN A 145 10.44 15.83 38.54
C GLN A 145 9.70 15.58 37.21
N GLU A 146 8.41 15.93 37.14
CA GLU A 146 7.63 15.79 35.90
C GLU A 146 8.16 16.72 34.81
N LEU A 147 8.56 17.94 35.17
CA LEU A 147 9.21 18.89 34.27
C LEU A 147 10.51 18.31 33.69
N GLU A 148 11.39 17.74 34.54
CA GLU A 148 12.64 17.12 34.10
C GLU A 148 12.41 15.91 33.17
N LEU A 149 11.43 15.06 33.49
CA LEU A 149 11.05 13.93 32.62
C LEU A 149 10.53 14.40 31.26
N THR A 150 9.70 15.44 31.25
CA THR A 150 9.13 16.00 30.03
C THR A 150 10.18 16.71 29.19
N ILE A 151 11.11 17.45 29.81
CA ILE A 151 12.26 18.04 29.10
C ILE A 151 13.10 16.95 28.43
N LYS A 152 13.39 15.85 29.15
CA LYS A 152 14.14 14.71 28.58
C LYS A 152 13.41 14.13 27.36
N TYR A 153 12.09 13.96 27.46
CA TYR A 153 11.25 13.46 26.36
C TYR A 153 11.27 14.40 25.14
N CYS A 154 11.03 15.70 25.35
CA CYS A 154 11.03 16.69 24.27
C CYS A 154 12.42 16.83 23.60
N CYS A 155 13.51 16.80 24.38
CA CYS A 155 14.87 16.76 23.81
C CYS A 155 15.10 15.52 22.94
N HIS A 156 14.55 14.37 23.34
CA HIS A 156 14.64 13.14 22.55
C HIS A 156 13.90 13.27 21.22
N ASP A 157 12.69 13.85 21.20
CA ASP A 157 11.91 14.05 19.96
C ASP A 157 12.60 15.03 19.00
N VAL A 158 13.30 16.05 19.53
CA VAL A 158 14.19 16.93 18.74
C VAL A 158 15.37 16.15 18.13
N ASP A 159 16.03 15.30 18.91
CA ASP A 159 17.15 14.46 18.44
C ASP A 159 16.70 13.42 17.40
N ALA A 160 15.52 12.84 17.57
CA ALA A 160 14.89 11.94 16.62
C ALA A 160 14.55 12.65 15.31
N THR A 161 14.03 13.87 15.38
CA THR A 161 13.77 14.72 14.22
C THR A 161 15.05 15.03 13.45
N GLU A 162 16.15 15.38 14.13
CA GLU A 162 17.47 15.57 13.51
C GLU A 162 17.96 14.27 12.85
N ARG A 163 17.84 13.13 13.55
CA ARG A 163 18.28 11.83 13.04
C ARG A 163 17.53 11.45 11.76
N LEU A 164 16.22 11.68 11.73
CA LEU A 164 15.38 11.44 10.56
C LEU A 164 15.70 12.43 9.44
N PHE A 165 15.97 13.70 9.76
CA PHE A 165 16.41 14.71 8.79
C PHE A 165 17.67 14.23 8.05
N GLU A 166 18.67 13.70 8.76
CA GLU A 166 19.90 13.21 8.14
C GLU A 166 19.64 12.01 7.20
N LYS A 167 18.65 11.16 7.50
CA LYS A 167 18.20 10.10 6.58
C LYS A 167 17.49 10.63 5.33
N ARG A 168 16.92 11.83 5.39
CA ARG A 168 16.21 12.49 4.28
C ARG A 168 17.03 13.57 3.58
N LYS A 169 18.26 13.85 4.02
CA LYS A 169 19.10 14.93 3.52
C LYS A 169 19.17 15.01 1.99
N LYS A 170 19.52 13.91 1.31
CA LYS A 170 19.60 13.87 -0.18
C LYS A 170 18.27 14.21 -0.86
N TYR A 171 17.17 13.79 -0.27
CA TYR A 171 15.83 14.07 -0.78
C TYR A 171 15.46 15.55 -0.60
N LEU A 172 15.78 16.13 0.56
CA LEU A 172 15.59 17.56 0.83
C LEU A 172 16.48 18.43 -0.06
N GLU A 173 17.73 18.02 -0.31
CA GLU A 173 18.65 18.66 -1.27
C GLU A 173 18.05 18.68 -2.68
N SER A 174 17.40 17.58 -3.11
CA SER A 174 16.70 17.54 -4.40
C SER A 174 15.61 18.61 -4.51
N LYS A 175 14.85 18.88 -3.44
CA LYS A 175 13.86 19.97 -3.42
C LYS A 175 14.52 21.34 -3.56
N VAL A 176 15.63 21.56 -2.87
CA VAL A 176 16.39 22.83 -2.97
C VAL A 176 16.92 23.03 -4.39
N VAL A 177 17.42 21.97 -5.04
CA VAL A 177 17.89 22.04 -6.43
C VAL A 177 16.74 22.38 -7.38
N VAL A 178 15.60 21.69 -7.27
CA VAL A 178 14.40 21.99 -8.09
C VAL A 178 13.91 23.42 -7.87
N GLY A 179 13.89 23.89 -6.62
CA GLY A 179 13.54 25.27 -6.30
C GLY A 179 14.50 26.28 -6.94
N GLY A 180 15.81 26.01 -6.84
CA GLY A 180 16.86 26.85 -7.40
C GLY A 180 16.76 27.03 -8.91
N MET A 181 16.34 25.99 -9.66
CA MET A 181 16.09 26.07 -11.11
C MET A 181 15.05 27.12 -11.50
N LYS A 182 14.18 27.53 -10.56
CA LYS A 182 13.14 28.55 -10.75
C LYS A 182 13.31 29.76 -9.84
N ASN A 183 14.52 29.98 -9.30
CA ASN A 183 14.83 31.07 -8.36
C ASN A 183 13.95 31.09 -7.10
N ILE A 184 13.49 29.92 -6.64
CA ILE A 184 12.74 29.79 -5.40
C ILE A 184 13.75 29.67 -4.24
N PRO A 185 13.63 30.49 -3.18
CA PRO A 185 14.51 30.39 -2.02
C PRO A 185 14.49 28.98 -1.40
N PRO A 186 15.63 28.44 -0.94
CA PRO A 186 15.71 27.10 -0.35
C PRO A 186 14.70 26.84 0.77
N GLU A 187 14.48 27.82 1.66
CA GLU A 187 13.52 27.75 2.76
C GLU A 187 12.07 27.58 2.27
N ASP A 188 11.71 28.23 1.16
CA ASP A 188 10.38 28.13 0.57
C ASP A 188 10.23 26.79 -0.17
N ALA A 189 11.27 26.35 -0.90
CA ALA A 189 11.27 25.06 -1.57
C ALA A 189 11.11 23.88 -0.59
N LEU A 190 11.76 23.96 0.59
CA LEU A 190 11.60 22.98 1.66
C LEU A 190 10.21 23.01 2.29
N ASN A 191 9.60 24.20 2.44
CA ASN A 191 8.25 24.35 2.99
C ASN A 191 7.16 23.79 2.06
N LEU A 192 7.38 23.74 0.75
CA LEU A 192 6.41 23.21 -0.20
C LEU A 192 6.40 21.67 -0.20
N THR A 193 5.23 21.05 -0.39
CA THR A 193 5.17 19.63 -0.75
C THR A 193 5.73 19.45 -2.16
N ASN A 194 6.24 18.26 -2.50
CA ASN A 194 6.74 17.99 -3.86
C ASN A 194 5.73 18.35 -4.94
N ALA A 195 4.44 18.07 -4.72
CA ALA A 195 3.39 18.37 -5.67
C ALA A 195 3.21 19.88 -5.86
N LYS A 196 3.31 20.68 -4.79
CA LYS A 196 3.26 22.14 -4.89
C LYS A 196 4.53 22.72 -5.53
N LEU A 197 5.70 22.17 -5.21
CA LEU A 197 6.97 22.58 -5.82
C LEU A 197 7.00 22.26 -7.32
N THR A 198 6.55 21.07 -7.72
CA THR A 198 6.44 20.65 -9.13
C THR A 198 5.45 21.52 -9.89
N ALA A 199 4.30 21.85 -9.29
CA ALA A 199 3.33 22.76 -9.90
C ALA A 199 3.88 24.17 -10.04
N LEU A 200 4.61 24.67 -9.03
CA LEU A 200 5.27 25.97 -9.11
C LEU A 200 6.33 26.00 -10.22
N TYR A 201 7.03 24.88 -10.42
CA TYR A 201 8.01 24.71 -11.48
C TYR A 201 7.35 24.75 -12.87
N LEU A 202 6.31 23.94 -13.12
CA LEU A 202 5.70 23.78 -14.45
C LEU A 202 4.64 24.83 -14.79
N CYS A 203 3.86 25.29 -13.80
CA CYS A 203 2.74 26.23 -14.00
C CYS A 203 3.10 27.69 -13.66
N GLY A 204 4.24 27.91 -12.99
CA GLY A 204 4.69 29.22 -12.55
C GLY A 204 3.99 29.76 -11.30
N GLN A 205 4.42 30.96 -10.88
CA GLN A 205 3.86 31.64 -9.71
C GLN A 205 2.40 32.04 -9.95
N ASN A 206 1.56 31.94 -8.91
CA ASN A 206 0.13 32.27 -8.92
C ASN A 206 -0.81 31.30 -9.64
N ALA A 207 -0.31 30.20 -10.20
CA ALA A 207 -1.17 29.16 -10.75
C ALA A 207 -2.16 28.65 -9.67
N ARG A 208 -3.38 28.30 -10.11
CA ARG A 208 -4.48 27.81 -9.27
C ARG A 208 -5.16 26.65 -9.98
N PRO A 209 -5.63 25.62 -9.24
CA PRO A 209 -6.41 24.53 -9.83
C PRO A 209 -7.60 25.08 -10.60
N GLN A 210 -7.87 24.54 -11.77
CA GLN A 210 -9.04 24.85 -12.58
C GLN A 210 -10.04 23.68 -12.54
N PRO A 211 -11.36 23.92 -12.65
CA PRO A 211 -12.33 22.85 -12.87
C PRO A 211 -12.04 22.09 -14.17
N CYS A 212 -12.38 20.80 -14.20
CA CYS A 212 -12.26 19.93 -15.37
C CYS A 212 -13.64 19.36 -15.67
N GLU A 213 -14.26 19.79 -16.77
CA GLU A 213 -15.61 19.35 -17.16
C GLU A 213 -15.56 18.12 -18.10
N ASP A 214 -14.40 17.87 -18.70
CA ASP A 214 -14.13 16.85 -19.71
C ASP A 214 -13.38 15.62 -19.15
N GLU A 215 -13.37 15.43 -17.83
CA GLU A 215 -12.60 14.36 -17.13
C GLU A 215 -12.78 12.95 -17.73
N PHE A 216 -13.96 12.67 -18.29
CA PHE A 216 -14.37 11.35 -18.79
C PHE A 216 -14.33 11.22 -20.32
N GLU A 217 -13.83 12.24 -21.02
CA GLU A 217 -13.55 12.17 -22.44
C GLU A 217 -12.17 11.54 -22.65
N TYR A 218 -12.04 10.64 -23.62
CA TYR A 218 -10.78 9.99 -23.96
C TYR A 218 -10.71 9.67 -25.44
N GLU A 219 -9.56 10.01 -26.03
CA GLU A 219 -9.25 9.70 -27.41
C GLU A 219 -8.13 8.65 -27.45
N PHE A 220 -8.34 7.61 -28.27
CA PHE A 220 -7.33 6.58 -28.46
C PHE A 220 -6.16 7.12 -29.29
N PRO A 221 -4.90 6.84 -28.91
CA PRO A 221 -3.76 7.23 -29.72
C PRO A 221 -3.80 6.63 -31.13
N GLU A 222 -3.51 7.44 -32.16
CA GLU A 222 -3.58 7.00 -33.57
C GLU A 222 -2.62 5.84 -33.90
N ASN A 223 -1.53 5.72 -33.16
CA ASN A 223 -0.50 4.69 -33.34
C ASN A 223 -0.69 3.44 -32.46
N LEU A 224 -1.82 3.33 -31.74
CA LEU A 224 -2.19 2.15 -30.96
C LEU A 224 -2.79 1.07 -31.86
N LEU A 225 -2.26 -0.17 -31.82
CA LEU A 225 -2.79 -1.29 -32.61
C LEU A 225 -3.08 -2.54 -31.76
N ILE A 226 -4.34 -2.75 -31.41
CA ILE A 226 -4.83 -3.96 -30.70
C ILE A 226 -5.89 -4.64 -31.56
N ASP A 227 -5.60 -5.85 -32.04
CA ASP A 227 -6.49 -6.60 -32.92
C ASP A 227 -7.16 -7.78 -32.21
N LYS A 228 -6.45 -8.43 -31.28
CA LYS A 228 -6.86 -9.69 -30.65
C LYS A 228 -7.65 -9.49 -29.36
N TYR A 229 -7.41 -8.38 -28.67
CA TYR A 229 -8.05 -8.05 -27.39
C TYR A 229 -9.00 -6.84 -27.49
N PRO A 230 -10.00 -6.86 -28.40
CA PRO A 230 -10.91 -5.73 -28.58
C PRO A 230 -11.69 -5.39 -27.30
N GLU A 231 -11.92 -6.35 -26.41
CA GLU A 231 -12.63 -6.11 -25.14
C GLU A 231 -11.88 -5.13 -24.23
N VAL A 232 -10.55 -5.04 -24.34
CA VAL A 232 -9.74 -4.05 -23.59
C VAL A 232 -9.97 -2.65 -24.14
N VAL A 233 -10.04 -2.51 -25.47
CA VAL A 233 -10.35 -1.24 -26.13
C VAL A 233 -11.78 -0.81 -25.81
N GLU A 234 -12.75 -1.72 -25.94
CA GLU A 234 -14.15 -1.50 -25.60
C GLU A 234 -14.34 -1.12 -24.12
N PHE A 235 -13.53 -1.69 -23.21
CA PHE A 235 -13.57 -1.34 -21.79
C PHE A 235 -13.28 0.15 -21.55
N PHE A 236 -12.32 0.72 -22.29
CA PHE A 236 -11.90 2.11 -22.17
C PHE A 236 -12.56 3.07 -23.16
N ALA A 237 -13.41 2.58 -24.06
CA ALA A 237 -14.16 3.43 -25.00
C ALA A 237 -15.12 4.40 -24.29
N GLU A 238 -15.54 4.06 -23.07
CA GLU A 238 -16.29 4.97 -22.19
C GLU A 238 -15.69 4.94 -20.79
N ILE A 239 -15.27 6.10 -20.28
CA ILE A 239 -14.76 6.23 -18.92
C ILE A 239 -15.91 6.19 -17.92
N ASP A 240 -15.82 5.28 -16.95
CA ASP A 240 -16.76 5.16 -15.84
C ASP A 240 -16.51 6.26 -14.80
N PRO A 241 -17.45 7.20 -14.59
CA PRO A 241 -17.27 8.28 -13.62
C PRO A 241 -17.11 7.79 -12.17
N THR A 242 -17.50 6.55 -11.89
CA THR A 242 -17.36 5.96 -10.56
C THR A 242 -16.00 5.28 -10.35
N TYR A 243 -15.25 5.04 -11.42
CA TYR A 243 -14.00 4.27 -11.42
C TYR A 243 -14.14 2.86 -10.79
N GLN A 244 -15.32 2.24 -10.90
CA GLN A 244 -15.61 0.94 -10.28
C GLN A 244 -15.63 -0.22 -11.27
N ARG A 245 -15.66 0.03 -12.58
CA ARG A 245 -15.50 -1.04 -13.57
C ARG A 245 -14.13 -1.71 -13.48
N THR A 246 -14.10 -3.01 -13.73
CA THR A 246 -12.89 -3.83 -13.97
C THR A 246 -13.20 -4.84 -15.05
N LEU A 247 -12.20 -5.19 -15.84
CA LEU A 247 -12.25 -6.30 -16.78
C LEU A 247 -11.26 -7.38 -16.32
N ASN A 248 -11.75 -8.61 -16.12
CA ASN A 248 -10.91 -9.78 -15.92
C ASN A 248 -10.78 -10.48 -17.27
N ILE A 249 -9.56 -10.65 -17.77
CA ILE A 249 -9.29 -11.20 -19.09
C ILE A 249 -7.98 -12.02 -19.08
N SER A 250 -7.82 -12.97 -19.99
CA SER A 250 -6.55 -13.67 -20.18
C SER A 250 -5.82 -13.09 -21.39
N ILE A 251 -4.63 -12.54 -21.18
CA ILE A 251 -3.78 -11.95 -22.23
C ILE A 251 -2.48 -12.77 -22.27
N ALA A 252 -2.13 -13.28 -23.46
CA ALA A 252 -1.01 -14.21 -23.67
C ALA A 252 -0.98 -15.39 -22.68
N GLY A 253 -2.16 -15.93 -22.32
CA GLY A 253 -2.30 -17.06 -21.40
C GLY A 253 -2.18 -16.72 -19.91
N THR A 254 -2.01 -15.45 -19.57
CA THR A 254 -1.84 -14.98 -18.18
C THR A 254 -3.10 -14.24 -17.72
N PRO A 255 -3.62 -14.49 -16.50
CA PRO A 255 -4.75 -13.74 -15.96
C PRO A 255 -4.40 -12.27 -15.76
N HIS A 256 -5.26 -11.38 -16.24
CA HIS A 256 -5.14 -9.93 -16.12
C HIS A 256 -6.37 -9.30 -15.49
N ILE A 257 -6.13 -8.24 -14.72
CA ILE A 257 -7.15 -7.31 -14.25
C ILE A 257 -6.85 -5.96 -14.86
N ILE A 258 -7.76 -5.48 -15.71
CA ILE A 258 -7.73 -4.13 -16.30
C ILE A 258 -8.66 -3.23 -15.47
N ALA A 259 -8.14 -2.09 -15.03
CA ALA A 259 -8.84 -1.14 -14.16
C ALA A 259 -8.29 0.29 -14.35
N TRP A 260 -8.71 1.22 -13.51
CA TRP A 260 -8.31 2.64 -13.57
C TRP A 260 -6.94 2.95 -12.95
N GLY A 261 -6.24 1.92 -12.44
CA GLY A 261 -5.00 2.04 -11.69
C GLY A 261 -3.77 1.47 -12.40
N GLY A 262 -3.87 1.12 -13.69
CA GLY A 262 -2.82 0.44 -14.44
C GLY A 262 -3.11 -1.05 -14.66
N ILE A 263 -2.31 -1.67 -15.54
CA ILE A 263 -2.43 -3.07 -15.94
C ILE A 263 -1.76 -3.96 -14.90
N HIS A 264 -2.44 -5.04 -14.52
CA HIS A 264 -1.89 -6.07 -13.65
C HIS A 264 -2.16 -7.45 -14.24
N GLY A 265 -1.11 -8.14 -14.66
CA GLY A 265 -1.15 -9.54 -15.06
C GLY A 265 -0.01 -10.31 -14.44
N ALA A 266 -0.29 -11.50 -13.89
CA ALA A 266 0.76 -12.36 -13.33
C ALA A 266 0.30 -13.81 -13.28
N ILE A 267 1.24 -14.72 -13.48
CA ILE A 267 1.05 -16.13 -13.10
C ILE A 267 1.28 -16.22 -11.59
N GLU A 268 0.23 -16.50 -10.81
CA GLU A 268 0.37 -16.65 -9.36
C GLU A 268 1.20 -17.88 -9.00
N HIS A 269 1.94 -17.78 -7.90
CA HIS A 269 2.79 -18.86 -7.36
C HIS A 269 3.75 -19.47 -8.38
N TYR A 270 4.46 -18.60 -9.10
CA TYR A 270 5.30 -18.97 -10.22
C TYR A 270 6.80 -18.89 -9.89
N SER A 271 7.58 -19.82 -10.43
CA SER A 271 9.03 -19.82 -10.36
C SER A 271 9.61 -20.28 -11.69
N GLU A 272 10.64 -19.59 -12.16
CA GLU A 272 11.40 -20.01 -13.34
C GLU A 272 12.87 -19.58 -13.17
N GLU A 273 13.77 -20.38 -13.74
CA GLU A 273 15.19 -20.12 -13.79
C GLU A 273 15.63 -20.18 -15.25
N SER A 274 16.42 -19.20 -15.68
CA SER A 274 17.01 -19.16 -17.01
C SER A 274 17.99 -20.33 -17.16
N THR A 275 18.04 -20.88 -18.37
CA THR A 275 18.88 -22.01 -18.77
C THR A 275 19.61 -21.68 -20.07
N ASP A 276 20.39 -22.62 -20.59
CA ASP A 276 21.04 -22.47 -21.90
C ASP A 276 20.05 -22.48 -23.06
N GLN A 277 18.84 -23.03 -22.87
CA GLN A 277 17.83 -23.13 -23.93
C GLN A 277 16.72 -22.08 -23.81
N ARG A 278 16.55 -21.48 -22.63
CA ARG A 278 15.42 -20.61 -22.31
C ARG A 278 15.85 -19.48 -21.40
N LYS A 279 15.53 -18.24 -21.76
CA LYS A 279 15.88 -17.03 -20.99
C LYS A 279 14.63 -16.28 -20.56
N ILE A 280 14.75 -15.65 -19.40
CA ILE A 280 13.78 -14.73 -18.83
C ILE A 280 14.27 -13.30 -19.07
N MET A 281 13.39 -12.42 -19.51
CA MET A 281 13.68 -11.03 -19.83
C MET A 281 12.71 -10.09 -19.13
N HIS A 282 13.23 -9.00 -18.60
CA HIS A 282 12.46 -7.84 -18.14
C HIS A 282 12.48 -6.79 -19.24
N ILE A 283 11.32 -6.50 -19.82
CA ILE A 283 11.15 -5.53 -20.90
C ILE A 283 10.39 -4.32 -20.31
N ASP A 284 11.08 -3.21 -20.07
CA ASP A 284 10.56 -2.07 -19.31
C ASP A 284 10.59 -0.77 -20.11
N VAL A 285 9.53 0.04 -20.00
CA VAL A 285 9.48 1.33 -20.68
C VAL A 285 10.21 2.38 -19.85
N THR A 286 11.20 3.04 -20.44
CA THR A 286 12.03 4.03 -19.74
C THR A 286 11.18 5.23 -19.31
N SER A 287 11.06 5.41 -17.99
CA SER A 287 10.29 6.50 -17.36
C SER A 287 8.87 6.62 -17.93
N TYR A 288 8.09 5.54 -17.82
CA TYR A 288 6.90 5.33 -18.65
C TYR A 288 5.87 6.47 -18.66
N TYR A 289 5.34 6.86 -17.49
CA TYR A 289 4.36 7.95 -17.41
C TYR A 289 4.90 9.30 -17.91
N PRO A 290 6.13 9.71 -17.55
CA PRO A 290 6.77 10.85 -18.20
C PRO A 290 6.84 10.75 -19.72
N SER A 291 7.21 9.58 -20.25
CA SER A 291 7.28 9.36 -21.71
C SER A 291 5.90 9.44 -22.35
N LEU A 292 4.84 8.92 -21.72
CA LEU A 292 3.45 9.05 -22.19
C LEU A 292 3.01 10.52 -22.26
N MET A 293 3.34 11.33 -21.25
CA MET A 293 3.03 12.76 -21.25
C MET A 293 3.71 13.51 -22.39
N ILE A 294 4.91 13.07 -22.79
CA ILE A 294 5.70 13.69 -23.87
C ILE A 294 5.19 13.21 -25.24
N VAL A 295 5.19 11.90 -25.46
CA VAL A 295 4.90 11.26 -26.75
C VAL A 295 3.45 11.46 -27.18
N ASN A 296 2.51 11.35 -26.25
CA ASN A 296 1.08 11.50 -26.52
C ASN A 296 0.54 12.90 -26.20
N HIS A 297 1.41 13.85 -25.83
CA HIS A 297 1.02 15.22 -25.45
C HIS A 297 0.01 15.28 -24.28
N LEU A 298 0.16 14.38 -23.30
CA LEU A 298 -0.76 14.22 -22.17
C LEU A 298 -0.30 14.91 -20.88
N LEU A 299 0.59 15.91 -20.97
CA LEU A 299 0.91 16.77 -19.83
C LEU A 299 -0.32 17.59 -19.41
N SER A 300 -0.39 17.96 -18.13
CA SER A 300 -1.41 18.91 -17.63
C SER A 300 -1.48 20.15 -18.52
N ARG A 301 -2.69 20.53 -18.92
CA ARG A 301 -2.96 21.73 -19.73
C ARG A 301 -2.64 23.04 -18.98
N ALA A 302 -2.42 22.95 -17.67
CA ALA A 302 -1.99 24.09 -16.85
C ALA A 302 -0.47 24.32 -16.87
N ALA A 303 0.33 23.40 -17.42
CA ALA A 303 1.76 23.63 -17.61
C ALA A 303 1.99 24.74 -18.65
N GLN A 304 2.91 25.67 -18.36
CA GLN A 304 3.13 26.84 -19.22
C GLN A 304 3.83 26.48 -20.53
N ASP A 305 4.78 25.55 -20.46
CA ASP A 305 5.59 25.11 -21.59
C ASP A 305 5.83 23.59 -21.50
N PRO A 306 5.15 22.77 -22.33
CA PRO A 306 5.38 21.33 -22.38
C PRO A 306 6.82 20.95 -22.75
N GLU A 307 7.53 21.78 -23.51
CA GLU A 307 8.93 21.53 -23.86
C GLU A 307 9.84 21.59 -22.63
N GLU A 308 9.47 22.36 -21.59
CA GLU A 308 10.22 22.36 -20.34
C GLU A 308 10.18 20.98 -19.66
N TYR A 309 9.02 20.31 -19.67
CA TYR A 309 8.89 18.97 -19.11
C TYR A 309 9.73 17.95 -19.91
N LYS A 310 9.73 18.06 -21.24
CA LYS A 310 10.59 17.26 -22.12
C LYS A 310 12.08 17.52 -21.87
N ASN A 311 12.48 18.78 -21.70
CA ASN A 311 13.86 19.14 -21.37
C ASN A 311 14.30 18.56 -20.02
N VAL A 312 13.43 18.55 -19.01
CA VAL A 312 13.69 17.87 -17.73
C VAL A 312 13.94 16.38 -17.93
N TYR A 313 13.14 15.73 -18.79
CA TYR A 313 13.34 14.32 -19.16
C TYR A 313 14.69 14.10 -19.84
N ASP A 314 14.99 14.86 -20.89
CA ASP A 314 16.23 14.70 -21.68
C ASP A 314 17.48 14.96 -20.83
N GLN A 315 17.46 16.02 -20.01
CA GLN A 315 18.55 16.34 -19.07
C GLN A 315 18.73 15.25 -18.02
N ARG A 316 17.65 14.61 -17.57
CA ARG A 316 17.73 13.51 -16.63
C ARG A 316 18.41 12.30 -17.27
N VAL A 317 18.03 11.93 -18.48
CA VAL A 317 18.68 10.84 -19.23
C VAL A 317 20.16 11.13 -19.42
N ALA A 318 20.52 12.36 -19.82
CA ALA A 318 21.92 12.78 -19.94
C ALA A 318 22.68 12.72 -18.59
N ALA A 319 22.07 13.17 -17.50
CA ALA A 319 22.66 13.14 -16.16
C ALA A 319 22.93 11.70 -15.69
N LYS A 320 22.01 10.77 -15.97
CA LYS A 320 22.23 9.33 -15.71
C LYS A 320 23.43 8.79 -16.46
N LYS A 321 23.49 9.05 -17.77
CA LYS A 321 24.61 8.62 -18.61
C LYS A 321 25.96 9.20 -18.15
N ALA A 322 25.94 10.41 -17.61
CA ALA A 322 27.12 11.07 -17.04
C ALA A 322 27.44 10.66 -15.58
N GLY A 323 26.58 9.85 -14.93
CA GLY A 323 26.73 9.48 -13.51
C GLY A 323 26.43 10.60 -12.51
N ASP A 324 25.80 11.71 -12.93
CA ASP A 324 25.38 12.81 -12.04
C ASP A 324 24.08 12.46 -11.31
N LYS A 325 24.25 11.70 -10.22
CA LYS A 325 23.15 11.24 -9.36
C LYS A 325 22.36 12.38 -8.71
N SER A 326 22.97 13.53 -8.42
CA SER A 326 22.27 14.63 -7.75
C SER A 326 21.25 15.25 -8.69
N THR A 327 21.70 15.59 -9.91
CA THR A 327 20.83 16.18 -10.94
C THR A 327 19.77 15.18 -11.39
N ALA A 328 20.15 13.92 -11.62
CA ALA A 328 19.21 12.87 -12.02
C ALA A 328 18.07 12.69 -10.98
N ASN A 329 18.38 12.72 -9.69
CA ASN A 329 17.38 12.61 -8.61
C ASN A 329 16.49 13.86 -8.49
N ALA A 330 17.06 15.06 -8.64
CA ALA A 330 16.28 16.30 -8.63
C ALA A 330 15.29 16.36 -9.79
N LEU A 331 15.73 16.05 -11.02
CA LEU A 331 14.86 16.04 -12.19
C LEU A 331 13.81 14.92 -12.11
N LYS A 332 14.17 13.75 -11.56
CA LYS A 332 13.22 12.67 -11.28
C LYS A 332 12.06 13.10 -10.40
N LEU A 333 12.30 13.96 -9.41
CA LEU A 333 11.26 14.46 -8.51
C LEU A 333 10.12 15.12 -9.30
N ILE A 334 10.47 15.97 -10.28
CA ILE A 334 9.51 16.66 -11.15
C ILE A 334 8.72 15.62 -11.96
N LEU A 335 9.44 14.75 -12.68
CA LEU A 335 8.84 13.76 -13.58
C LEU A 335 7.85 12.84 -12.84
N ASN A 336 8.27 12.25 -11.72
CA ASN A 336 7.46 11.29 -10.97
C ASN A 336 6.30 11.92 -10.21
N THR A 337 6.43 13.19 -9.80
CA THR A 337 5.37 13.87 -9.03
C THR A 337 4.25 14.38 -9.93
N THR A 338 4.54 14.69 -11.20
CA THR A 338 3.61 15.36 -12.12
C THR A 338 2.29 14.60 -12.29
N TYR A 339 2.34 13.29 -12.54
CA TYR A 339 1.13 12.45 -12.68
C TYR A 339 0.23 12.49 -11.43
N GLY A 340 0.81 12.33 -10.24
CA GLY A 340 0.06 12.37 -8.99
C GLY A 340 -0.54 13.76 -8.72
N ALA A 341 0.18 14.82 -9.09
CA ALA A 341 -0.29 16.20 -8.96
C ALA A 341 -1.52 16.47 -9.85
N MET A 342 -1.58 15.89 -11.05
CA MET A 342 -2.73 16.02 -11.97
C MET A 342 -4.03 15.43 -11.41
N LYS A 343 -3.95 14.48 -10.47
CA LYS A 343 -5.14 13.91 -9.79
C LYS A 343 -5.57 14.70 -8.55
N ASN A 344 -4.74 15.61 -8.06
CA ASN A 344 -5.03 16.34 -6.83
C ASN A 344 -5.79 17.64 -7.13
N LYS A 345 -7.10 17.66 -6.88
CA LYS A 345 -8.00 18.80 -7.11
C LYS A 345 -7.60 20.14 -6.47
N TYR A 346 -6.68 20.13 -5.51
CA TYR A 346 -6.17 21.35 -4.87
C TYR A 346 -4.83 21.82 -5.45
N ASN A 347 -4.26 21.08 -6.39
CA ASN A 347 -2.96 21.37 -6.98
C ASN A 347 -3.13 22.15 -8.31
N PRO A 348 -2.29 23.15 -8.61
CA PRO A 348 -2.37 23.86 -9.89
C PRO A 348 -2.21 22.98 -11.14
N LEU A 349 -1.54 21.83 -11.05
CA LEU A 349 -1.44 20.84 -12.14
C LEU A 349 -2.70 20.00 -12.34
N TYR A 350 -3.73 20.17 -11.50
CA TYR A 350 -4.95 19.35 -11.56
C TYR A 350 -5.53 19.33 -12.97
N ASP A 351 -5.55 18.12 -13.54
CA ASP A 351 -6.05 17.83 -14.88
C ASP A 351 -6.38 16.33 -14.94
N PRO A 352 -7.52 15.91 -14.35
CA PRO A 352 -7.87 14.50 -14.25
C PRO A 352 -8.17 13.87 -15.62
N HIS A 353 -8.59 14.67 -16.62
CA HIS A 353 -8.70 14.24 -18.02
C HIS A 353 -7.35 13.71 -18.52
N GLN A 354 -6.31 14.54 -18.47
CA GLN A 354 -4.97 14.13 -18.90
C GLN A 354 -4.40 12.99 -18.04
N ALA A 355 -4.69 12.98 -16.74
CA ALA A 355 -4.24 11.91 -15.85
C ALA A 355 -4.89 10.56 -16.17
N ASN A 356 -6.17 10.56 -16.56
CA ASN A 356 -6.88 9.38 -17.05
C ASN A 356 -6.29 8.92 -18.37
N ALA A 357 -6.10 9.83 -19.33
CA ALA A 357 -5.51 9.52 -20.61
C ALA A 357 -4.14 8.84 -20.46
N VAL A 358 -3.24 9.38 -19.63
CA VAL A 358 -1.92 8.75 -19.35
C VAL A 358 -2.09 7.31 -18.85
N CYS A 359 -2.99 7.08 -17.89
CA CYS A 359 -3.16 5.77 -17.27
C CYS A 359 -3.83 4.76 -18.21
N ILE A 360 -4.77 5.21 -19.04
CA ILE A 360 -5.49 4.38 -20.00
C ILE A 360 -4.58 4.03 -21.18
N SER A 361 -3.94 5.02 -21.80
CA SER A 361 -3.01 4.81 -22.92
C SER A 361 -1.86 3.90 -22.51
N GLY A 362 -1.31 4.07 -21.30
CA GLY A 362 -0.25 3.18 -20.80
C GLY A 362 -0.68 1.71 -20.70
N GLN A 363 -1.93 1.44 -20.30
CA GLN A 363 -2.43 0.07 -20.27
C GLN A 363 -2.60 -0.51 -21.68
N LEU A 364 -3.17 0.28 -22.59
CA LEU A 364 -3.42 -0.13 -23.96
C LEU A 364 -2.12 -0.42 -24.71
N TYR A 365 -1.11 0.43 -24.57
CA TYR A 365 0.19 0.24 -25.20
C TYR A 365 0.92 -1.03 -24.71
N LEU A 366 0.79 -1.39 -23.43
CA LEU A 366 1.34 -2.64 -22.92
C LEU A 366 0.57 -3.87 -23.46
N VAL A 367 -0.76 -3.78 -23.60
CA VAL A 367 -1.55 -4.85 -24.23
C VAL A 367 -1.17 -5.02 -25.71
N ASP A 368 -1.01 -3.93 -26.44
CA ASP A 368 -0.52 -3.91 -27.83
C ASP A 368 0.85 -4.61 -27.92
N LEU A 369 1.81 -4.25 -27.05
CA LEU A 369 3.12 -4.91 -27.01
C LEU A 369 3.00 -6.42 -26.76
N ILE A 370 2.22 -6.83 -25.75
CA ILE A 370 2.01 -8.24 -25.42
C ILE A 370 1.41 -9.00 -26.62
N GLU A 371 0.42 -8.41 -27.30
CA GLU A 371 -0.23 -9.01 -28.47
C GLU A 371 0.74 -9.24 -29.64
N LYS A 372 1.69 -8.33 -29.86
CA LYS A 372 2.70 -8.54 -30.92
C LYS A 372 3.75 -9.57 -30.53
N LEU A 373 4.09 -9.67 -29.25
CA LEU A 373 5.07 -10.63 -28.74
C LEU A 373 4.51 -12.06 -28.64
N GLU A 374 3.23 -12.24 -28.33
CA GLU A 374 2.68 -13.58 -28.05
C GLU A 374 2.61 -14.52 -29.26
N ASN A 375 2.73 -13.99 -30.48
CA ASN A 375 2.81 -14.80 -31.70
C ASN A 375 4.18 -15.46 -31.90
N ILE A 376 5.19 -15.07 -31.11
CA ILE A 376 6.52 -15.65 -31.17
C ILE A 376 6.48 -17.05 -30.52
N PRO A 377 6.94 -18.11 -31.20
CA PRO A 377 6.92 -19.44 -30.61
C PRO A 377 7.70 -19.49 -29.29
N SER A 378 7.23 -20.29 -28.34
CA SER A 378 7.78 -20.41 -26.97
C SER A 378 7.66 -19.17 -26.07
N PHE A 379 7.06 -18.07 -26.56
CA PHE A 379 6.79 -16.88 -25.74
C PHE A 379 5.87 -17.24 -24.57
N LYS A 380 6.23 -16.72 -23.40
CA LYS A 380 5.43 -16.81 -22.19
C LYS A 380 5.47 -15.47 -21.47
N LEU A 381 4.31 -14.86 -21.29
CA LEU A 381 4.17 -13.72 -20.40
C LEU A 381 4.10 -14.23 -18.95
N ILE A 382 5.10 -13.90 -18.14
CA ILE A 382 5.11 -14.25 -16.70
C ILE A 382 4.36 -13.19 -15.90
N GLN A 383 4.61 -11.92 -16.23
CA GLN A 383 4.04 -10.78 -15.52
C GLN A 383 3.94 -9.56 -16.44
N SER A 384 2.89 -8.75 -16.26
CA SER A 384 2.77 -7.39 -16.76
C SER A 384 2.36 -6.49 -15.58
N ASN A 385 3.06 -5.37 -15.40
CA ASN A 385 2.72 -4.36 -14.42
C ASN A 385 2.59 -3.00 -15.13
N THR A 386 2.43 -1.91 -14.36
CA THR A 386 2.14 -0.59 -14.91
C THR A 386 3.18 -0.07 -15.90
N ASP A 387 4.43 -0.52 -15.83
CA ASP A 387 5.57 0.05 -16.57
C ASP A 387 6.38 -0.96 -17.40
N GLY A 388 6.19 -2.27 -17.22
CA GLY A 388 6.95 -3.27 -17.95
C GLY A 388 6.39 -4.70 -17.91
N LEU A 389 7.06 -5.57 -18.66
CA LEU A 389 6.75 -6.98 -18.85
C LEU A 389 7.89 -7.85 -18.33
N ILE A 390 7.55 -8.98 -17.71
CA ILE A 390 8.49 -10.07 -17.49
C ILE A 390 8.04 -11.24 -18.37
N VAL A 391 8.92 -11.67 -19.26
CA VAL A 391 8.64 -12.68 -20.26
C VAL A 391 9.70 -13.77 -20.25
N SER A 392 9.37 -14.93 -20.81
CA SER A 392 10.33 -16.01 -21.00
C SER A 392 10.14 -16.66 -22.37
N CYS A 393 11.23 -16.96 -23.05
CA CYS A 393 11.23 -17.61 -24.37
C CYS A 393 12.50 -18.43 -24.59
N ASN A 394 12.48 -19.33 -25.58
CA ASN A 394 13.70 -20.05 -25.96
C ASN A 394 14.71 -19.10 -26.61
N VAL A 395 16.01 -19.38 -26.44
CA VAL A 395 17.13 -18.52 -26.88
C VAL A 395 17.02 -18.16 -28.37
N ASP A 396 16.70 -19.14 -29.22
CA ASP A 396 16.55 -18.96 -30.68
C ASP A 396 15.49 -17.91 -31.08
N TYR A 397 14.57 -17.56 -30.17
CA TYR A 397 13.51 -16.57 -30.42
C TYR A 397 13.79 -15.19 -29.81
N ILE A 398 14.86 -15.01 -29.05
CA ILE A 398 15.24 -13.70 -28.48
C ILE A 398 15.40 -12.64 -29.57
N PRO A 399 16.07 -12.89 -30.72
CA PRO A 399 16.16 -11.91 -31.80
C PRO A 399 14.79 -11.47 -32.35
N LYS A 400 13.78 -12.36 -32.33
CA LYS A 400 12.42 -12.00 -32.75
C LYS A 400 11.72 -11.13 -31.71
N ILE A 401 11.96 -11.38 -30.42
CA ILE A 401 11.43 -10.56 -29.33
C ILE A 401 12.01 -9.15 -29.42
N THR A 402 13.33 -9.02 -29.51
CA THR A 402 14.00 -7.72 -29.58
C THR A 402 13.58 -6.95 -30.83
N HIS A 403 13.45 -7.61 -31.97
CA HIS A 403 12.94 -7.00 -33.20
C HIS A 403 11.49 -6.48 -33.06
N GLN A 404 10.60 -7.26 -32.45
CA GLN A 404 9.22 -6.80 -32.21
C GLN A 404 9.15 -5.65 -31.21
N VAL A 405 9.96 -5.68 -30.16
CA VAL A 405 10.09 -4.55 -29.22
C VAL A 405 10.57 -3.31 -29.98
N LYS A 406 11.58 -3.43 -30.84
CA LYS A 406 12.12 -2.32 -31.63
C LYS A 406 11.09 -1.72 -32.60
N ARG A 407 10.33 -2.57 -33.31
CA ARG A 407 9.21 -2.13 -34.16
C ARG A 407 8.14 -1.40 -33.35
N TRP A 408 7.87 -1.88 -32.14
CA TRP A 408 6.94 -1.22 -31.22
C TRP A 408 7.48 0.14 -30.76
N GLU A 409 8.78 0.26 -30.43
CA GLU A 409 9.43 1.54 -30.10
C GLU A 409 9.30 2.54 -31.25
N ASP A 410 9.67 2.14 -32.46
CA ASP A 410 9.70 3.04 -33.62
C ASP A 410 8.30 3.53 -34.00
N ARG A 411 7.28 2.68 -33.85
CA ARG A 411 5.86 3.04 -34.07
C ARG A 411 5.32 3.95 -32.96
N THR A 412 5.64 3.64 -31.71
CA THR A 412 5.02 4.30 -30.56
C THR A 412 5.74 5.57 -30.13
N GLY A 413 7.05 5.67 -30.37
CA GLY A 413 7.92 6.75 -29.89
C GLY A 413 8.48 6.52 -28.48
N PHE A 414 8.19 5.39 -27.84
CA PHE A 414 8.74 5.04 -26.53
C PHE A 414 10.13 4.41 -26.64
N SER A 415 10.91 4.50 -25.55
CA SER A 415 12.20 3.82 -25.41
C SER A 415 12.10 2.70 -24.37
N MET A 416 12.65 1.54 -24.69
CA MET A 416 12.58 0.30 -23.92
C MET A 416 13.96 -0.10 -23.43
N GLY A 417 14.01 -0.72 -22.25
CA GLY A 417 15.16 -1.50 -21.80
C GLY A 417 14.81 -2.98 -21.77
N ILE A 418 15.79 -3.83 -22.06
CA ILE A 418 15.66 -5.29 -21.93
C ILE A 418 16.79 -5.78 -21.03
N ASP A 419 16.44 -6.31 -19.86
CA ASP A 419 17.38 -6.91 -18.91
C ASP A 419 17.15 -8.41 -18.82
N VAL A 420 18.23 -9.19 -18.67
CA VAL A 420 18.15 -10.65 -18.50
C VAL A 420 18.01 -11.00 -17.03
N ILE A 421 17.08 -11.92 -16.75
CA ILE A 421 16.81 -12.43 -15.40
C ILE A 421 17.36 -13.86 -15.29
N LYS A 422 18.21 -14.13 -14.30
CA LYS A 422 18.64 -15.49 -13.96
C LYS A 422 17.50 -16.29 -13.34
N LYS A 423 16.76 -15.71 -12.40
CA LYS A 423 15.71 -16.41 -11.67
C LYS A 423 14.61 -15.46 -11.23
N ILE A 424 13.37 -15.91 -11.29
CA ILE A 424 12.22 -15.22 -10.71
C ILE A 424 11.42 -16.19 -9.85
N VAL A 425 10.99 -15.71 -8.68
CA VAL A 425 9.99 -16.39 -7.85
C VAL A 425 8.95 -15.37 -7.41
N GLN A 426 7.68 -15.60 -7.78
CA GLN A 426 6.58 -14.67 -7.50
C GLN A 426 5.39 -15.37 -6.88
N LYS A 427 4.82 -14.74 -5.85
CA LYS A 427 3.49 -15.08 -5.33
C LYS A 427 2.41 -14.50 -6.24
N ASP A 428 2.54 -13.23 -6.61
CA ASP A 428 1.62 -12.45 -7.43
C ASP A 428 2.36 -11.22 -8.02
N VAL A 429 1.66 -10.40 -8.82
CA VAL A 429 2.22 -9.22 -9.52
C VAL A 429 2.94 -8.20 -8.61
N ASN A 430 2.61 -8.19 -7.31
CA ASN A 430 3.16 -7.26 -6.33
C ASN A 430 4.06 -7.93 -5.28
N ASN A 431 4.33 -9.23 -5.42
CA ASN A 431 5.11 -10.01 -4.47
C ASN A 431 6.04 -10.96 -5.23
N TYR A 432 7.25 -10.49 -5.54
CA TYR A 432 8.26 -11.26 -6.28
C TYR A 432 9.69 -10.98 -5.81
N VAL A 433 10.56 -11.94 -6.06
CA VAL A 433 12.03 -11.81 -5.96
C VAL A 433 12.63 -12.20 -7.30
N LEU A 434 13.63 -11.45 -7.73
CA LEU A 434 14.30 -11.58 -9.01
C LEU A 434 15.80 -11.55 -8.78
N LEU A 435 16.52 -12.43 -9.46
CA LEU A 435 17.98 -12.43 -9.54
C LEU A 435 18.36 -12.07 -10.98
N GLY A 436 19.02 -10.94 -11.17
CA GLY A 436 19.44 -10.45 -12.48
C GLY A 436 20.74 -11.06 -12.96
N ALA A 437 21.20 -10.65 -14.15
CA ALA A 437 22.35 -11.26 -14.83
C ALA A 437 23.68 -11.12 -14.04
N HIS A 438 23.83 -10.07 -13.24
CA HIS A 438 25.03 -9.78 -12.44
C HIS A 438 24.83 -10.06 -10.95
N ASP A 439 23.91 -10.98 -10.62
CA ASP A 439 23.55 -11.36 -9.24
C ASP A 439 22.94 -10.23 -8.40
N GLU A 440 22.46 -9.18 -9.05
CA GLU A 440 21.63 -8.16 -8.44
C GLU A 440 20.26 -8.73 -8.07
N ILE A 441 19.80 -8.41 -6.86
CA ILE A 441 18.52 -8.87 -6.34
C ILE A 441 17.51 -7.73 -6.42
N GLU A 442 16.41 -7.94 -7.13
CA GLU A 442 15.23 -7.07 -7.07
C GLU A 442 14.13 -7.76 -6.26
N VAL A 443 13.52 -7.02 -5.34
CA VAL A 443 12.39 -7.52 -4.54
C VAL A 443 11.21 -6.57 -4.60
N LYS A 444 10.01 -7.13 -4.62
CA LYS A 444 8.75 -6.41 -4.48
C LYS A 444 7.83 -7.14 -3.50
N GLY A 445 7.15 -6.38 -2.65
CA GLY A 445 6.19 -6.91 -1.68
C GLY A 445 6.68 -6.85 -0.23
N GLY A 446 5.74 -6.70 0.71
CA GLY A 446 6.03 -6.48 2.13
C GLY A 446 6.67 -7.67 2.86
N TYR A 447 6.73 -8.84 2.22
CA TYR A 447 7.41 -10.02 2.79
C TYR A 447 8.92 -9.97 2.63
N VAL A 448 9.42 -9.26 1.62
CA VAL A 448 10.79 -9.35 1.12
C VAL A 448 11.48 -7.99 1.00
N SER A 449 10.72 -6.87 1.02
CA SER A 449 11.23 -5.52 0.77
C SER A 449 12.42 -5.09 1.65
N ASP A 450 12.48 -5.62 2.87
CA ASP A 450 13.44 -5.22 3.90
C ASP A 450 14.61 -6.21 4.06
N TYR A 451 14.82 -7.14 3.12
CA TYR A 451 15.89 -8.15 3.21
C TYR A 451 17.29 -7.56 3.40
N GLU A 452 17.52 -6.31 2.98
CA GLU A 452 18.79 -5.57 3.13
C GLU A 452 18.89 -4.75 4.43
N GLY A 453 18.04 -4.99 5.43
CA GLY A 453 18.13 -4.31 6.73
C GLY A 453 17.04 -3.28 7.03
N GLY A 454 16.04 -3.14 6.14
CA GLY A 454 14.95 -2.16 6.28
C GLY A 454 15.40 -0.70 6.12
N SER A 455 14.54 0.22 6.55
CA SER A 455 14.82 1.67 6.54
C SER A 455 14.05 2.38 7.64
N PHE A 456 14.21 3.71 7.77
CA PHE A 456 13.38 4.52 8.67
C PHE A 456 11.86 4.32 8.44
N LYS A 457 11.47 3.88 7.22
CA LYS A 457 10.07 3.63 6.87
C LYS A 457 9.51 2.35 7.48
N HIS A 458 10.37 1.33 7.61
CA HIS A 458 10.00 0.03 8.12
C HIS A 458 11.25 -0.79 8.40
N LYS A 459 11.38 -1.30 9.62
CA LYS A 459 12.44 -2.22 10.04
C LYS A 459 11.87 -3.26 11.01
N SER A 460 10.77 -3.91 10.62
CA SER A 460 10.22 -5.04 11.35
C SER A 460 10.48 -6.34 10.58
N LEU A 461 10.84 -7.41 11.28
CA LEU A 461 11.02 -8.76 10.71
C LEU A 461 12.03 -8.81 9.55
N VAL A 462 13.08 -7.98 9.62
CA VAL A 462 14.17 -7.94 8.63
C VAL A 462 14.76 -9.34 8.43
N ILE A 463 15.02 -10.06 9.52
CA ILE A 463 15.60 -11.40 9.45
C ILE A 463 14.70 -12.40 8.73
N VAL A 464 13.37 -12.24 8.85
CA VAL A 464 12.40 -13.07 8.14
C VAL A 464 12.42 -12.73 6.66
N ALA A 465 12.44 -11.44 6.29
CA ALA A 465 12.56 -11.03 4.89
C ALA A 465 13.84 -11.59 4.26
N LYS A 466 14.97 -11.49 4.96
CA LYS A 466 16.25 -12.08 4.54
C LYS A 466 16.15 -13.60 4.35
N ALA A 467 15.62 -14.32 5.34
CA ALA A 467 15.47 -15.77 5.27
C ALA A 467 14.56 -16.22 4.10
N VAL A 468 13.51 -15.45 3.78
CA VAL A 468 12.65 -15.70 2.62
C VAL A 468 13.43 -15.50 1.33
N VAL A 469 14.13 -14.38 1.15
CA VAL A 469 14.90 -14.10 -0.09
C VAL A 469 15.99 -15.13 -0.31
N GLU A 470 16.79 -15.43 0.71
CA GLU A 470 17.87 -16.43 0.66
C GLU A 470 17.35 -17.83 0.32
N ASN A 471 16.17 -18.19 0.84
CA ASN A 471 15.55 -19.46 0.50
C ASN A 471 15.06 -19.50 -0.95
N LEU A 472 14.31 -18.48 -1.39
CA LEU A 472 13.70 -18.47 -2.72
C LEU A 472 14.76 -18.40 -3.84
N LEU A 473 15.82 -17.62 -3.64
CA LEU A 473 16.88 -17.46 -4.66
C LEU A 473 17.95 -18.54 -4.56
N HIS A 474 18.43 -18.84 -3.35
CA HIS A 474 19.63 -19.66 -3.12
C HIS A 474 19.36 -20.99 -2.40
N SER A 475 18.09 -21.33 -2.14
CA SER A 475 17.70 -22.57 -1.44
C SER A 475 18.30 -22.74 -0.05
N VAL A 476 18.71 -21.64 0.60
CA VAL A 476 19.19 -21.66 1.98
C VAL A 476 18.01 -21.93 2.92
N PRO A 477 18.09 -22.92 3.84
CA PRO A 477 17.02 -23.16 4.81
C PRO A 477 16.80 -21.96 5.73
N PRO A 478 15.55 -21.52 6.00
CA PRO A 478 15.31 -20.35 6.86
C PRO A 478 15.92 -20.47 8.25
N LEU A 479 15.96 -21.70 8.79
CA LEU A 479 16.60 -22.03 10.06
C LEU A 479 18.06 -21.58 10.11
N GLN A 480 18.81 -21.75 9.01
CA GLN A 480 20.21 -21.37 8.94
C GLN A 480 20.35 -19.85 9.00
N THR A 481 19.70 -19.11 8.10
CA THR A 481 19.75 -17.64 8.07
C THR A 481 19.38 -17.01 9.41
N ILE A 482 18.34 -17.54 10.07
CA ILE A 482 17.86 -17.02 11.36
C ILE A 482 18.82 -17.36 12.52
N ASN A 483 19.39 -18.56 12.54
CA ASN A 483 20.33 -18.94 13.59
C ASN A 483 21.66 -18.20 13.47
N ASP A 484 22.12 -17.96 12.23
CA ASP A 484 23.37 -17.26 11.93
C ASP A 484 23.26 -15.73 12.15
N CYS A 485 22.06 -15.20 12.38
CA CYS A 485 21.87 -13.78 12.65
C CYS A 485 22.50 -13.36 14.00
N THR A 486 23.34 -12.33 13.94
CA THR A 486 24.05 -11.75 15.09
C THR A 486 23.47 -10.41 15.57
N ASN A 487 22.49 -9.84 14.84
CA ASN A 487 21.89 -8.54 15.18
C ASN A 487 20.50 -8.74 15.80
N PRO A 488 20.29 -8.45 17.10
CA PRO A 488 18.98 -8.52 17.73
C PRO A 488 17.92 -7.65 17.02
N GLU A 489 18.30 -6.45 16.57
CA GLU A 489 17.35 -5.52 15.93
C GLU A 489 16.69 -6.10 14.66
N ASP A 490 17.33 -7.05 13.97
CA ASP A 490 16.76 -7.65 12.76
C ASP A 490 15.51 -8.52 13.07
N PHE A 491 15.35 -8.92 14.34
CA PHE A 491 14.19 -9.66 14.84
C PHE A 491 13.05 -8.76 15.31
N GLN A 492 13.28 -7.46 15.47
CA GLN A 492 12.28 -6.59 16.10
C GLN A 492 10.97 -6.56 15.31
N ILE A 493 9.87 -6.32 16.03
CA ILE A 493 8.59 -5.94 15.44
C ILE A 493 8.15 -4.63 16.08
N ILE A 494 7.95 -3.59 15.27
CA ILE A 494 7.38 -2.31 15.71
C ILE A 494 5.86 -2.43 15.64
N ALA A 495 5.26 -2.84 16.76
CA ALA A 495 3.83 -3.02 16.92
C ALA A 495 3.16 -1.67 17.19
N LYS A 496 2.07 -1.35 16.46
CA LYS A 496 1.39 -0.06 16.58
C LYS A 496 -0.12 -0.15 16.63
N ALA A 497 -0.74 0.84 17.28
CA ALA A 497 -2.17 1.12 17.18
C ALA A 497 -2.43 2.44 16.42
N GLY A 498 -3.39 2.40 15.48
CA GLY A 498 -3.84 3.59 14.75
C GLY A 498 -4.69 4.51 15.64
N SER A 499 -4.93 5.74 15.17
CA SER A 499 -5.68 6.79 15.91
C SER A 499 -7.14 6.45 16.24
N THR A 500 -7.70 5.40 15.63
CA THR A 500 -9.07 4.92 15.91
C THR A 500 -9.17 4.05 17.18
N TYR A 501 -8.04 3.81 17.85
CA TYR A 501 -7.95 3.00 19.05
C TYR A 501 -7.66 3.89 20.25
N ASP A 502 -8.27 3.56 21.39
CA ASP A 502 -8.15 4.27 22.66
C ASP A 502 -6.78 4.03 23.30
N LYS A 503 -6.40 2.74 23.38
CA LYS A 503 -5.16 2.31 24.02
C LYS A 503 -4.67 0.95 23.53
N VAL A 504 -3.44 0.63 23.90
CA VAL A 504 -2.82 -0.68 23.71
C VAL A 504 -2.71 -1.38 25.05
N ILE A 505 -3.05 -2.68 25.07
CA ILE A 505 -2.94 -3.53 26.25
C ILE A 505 -2.01 -4.69 25.93
N TRP A 506 -1.01 -4.90 26.78
CA TRP A 506 -0.21 -6.12 26.84
C TRP A 506 -0.86 -7.12 27.80
N LYS A 507 -1.38 -8.22 27.25
CA LYS A 507 -2.01 -9.29 28.06
C LYS A 507 -0.96 -10.27 28.54
N ARG A 508 -0.37 -10.01 29.71
CA ARG A 508 0.70 -10.81 30.31
C ARG A 508 0.23 -11.53 31.56
N SER A 509 0.50 -12.84 31.69
CA SER A 509 0.13 -13.65 32.86
C SER A 509 -1.37 -13.55 33.25
N GLY A 510 -2.25 -13.40 32.26
CA GLY A 510 -3.69 -13.22 32.48
C GLY A 510 -4.10 -11.85 33.03
N LYS A 511 -3.20 -10.87 33.00
CA LYS A 511 -3.45 -9.48 33.39
C LYS A 511 -3.30 -8.55 32.18
N ASP A 512 -4.14 -7.53 32.14
CA ASP A 512 -4.11 -6.48 31.14
C ASP A 512 -3.22 -5.33 31.67
N VAL A 513 -2.12 -5.05 30.98
CA VAL A 513 -1.20 -3.93 31.28
C VAL A 513 -1.31 -2.92 30.15
N THR A 514 -1.74 -1.69 30.44
CA THR A 514 -1.73 -0.61 29.43
C THR A 514 -0.30 -0.26 29.08
N VAL A 515 -0.03 -0.12 27.78
CA VAL A 515 1.29 0.25 27.23
C VAL A 515 1.12 1.35 26.18
N GLN A 516 2.23 1.97 25.78
CA GLN A 516 2.27 3.02 24.76
C GLN A 516 1.72 2.55 23.40
N ASN A 517 1.46 3.50 22.49
CA ASN A 517 0.81 3.19 21.21
C ASN A 517 1.72 2.50 20.20
N VAL A 518 3.03 2.72 20.30
CA VAL A 518 4.06 2.12 19.43
C VAL A 518 5.02 1.36 20.33
N ASN A 519 5.17 0.05 20.16
CA ASN A 519 6.04 -0.78 20.99
C ASN A 519 7.01 -1.58 20.14
N ARG A 520 8.26 -1.65 20.56
CA ARG A 520 9.25 -2.58 20.03
C ARG A 520 9.09 -3.88 20.80
N ILE A 521 8.82 -4.96 20.08
CA ILE A 521 8.64 -6.29 20.69
C ILE A 521 9.52 -7.34 20.03
N TYR A 522 9.68 -8.45 20.75
CA TYR A 522 10.33 -9.66 20.27
C TYR A 522 9.55 -10.89 20.72
N ALA A 523 9.56 -11.96 19.91
CA ALA A 523 8.98 -13.24 20.31
C ALA A 523 9.70 -13.83 21.53
N SER A 524 8.91 -14.38 22.46
CA SER A 524 9.35 -14.93 23.74
C SER A 524 9.07 -16.42 23.85
N THR A 525 9.99 -17.15 24.48
CA THR A 525 9.75 -18.55 24.86
C THR A 525 8.93 -18.67 26.15
N ASP A 526 8.81 -17.60 26.94
CA ASP A 526 8.00 -17.60 28.16
C ASP A 526 6.52 -17.37 27.82
N LYS A 527 5.72 -18.42 28.02
CA LYS A 527 4.27 -18.39 27.79
C LYS A 527 3.53 -17.37 28.66
N LYS A 528 4.16 -16.89 29.74
CA LYS A 528 3.62 -15.82 30.58
C LYS A 528 3.60 -14.48 29.87
N ASP A 529 4.46 -14.28 28.87
CA ASP A 529 4.63 -12.99 28.21
C ASP A 529 3.43 -12.59 27.33
N GLY A 530 2.62 -13.54 26.85
CA GLY A 530 1.38 -13.22 26.13
C GLY A 530 1.57 -12.25 24.96
N THR A 531 0.59 -11.42 24.60
CA THR A 531 0.66 -10.59 23.38
C THR A 531 -0.10 -9.26 23.51
N LEU A 532 0.05 -8.38 22.52
CA LEU A 532 -0.53 -7.04 22.52
C LEU A 532 -1.87 -6.99 21.77
N TYR A 533 -2.80 -6.21 22.34
CA TYR A 533 -4.14 -5.95 21.83
C TYR A 533 -4.38 -4.46 21.74
N LYS A 534 -5.11 -4.04 20.70
CA LYS A 534 -5.58 -2.66 20.52
C LYS A 534 -7.05 -2.58 20.91
N ILE A 535 -7.41 -1.64 21.76
CA ILE A 535 -8.77 -1.47 22.30
C ILE A 535 -9.44 -0.30 21.59
N LYS A 536 -10.62 -0.52 21.00
CA LYS A 536 -11.38 0.56 20.36
C LYS A 536 -12.06 1.43 21.42
N LEU A 537 -12.20 2.72 21.12
CA LEU A 537 -13.01 3.66 21.91
C LEU A 537 -14.42 3.08 22.13
N GLU A 538 -14.88 3.08 23.38
CA GLU A 538 -16.25 2.70 23.71
C GLU A 538 -17.22 3.70 23.05
N LYS A 539 -18.12 3.20 22.21
CA LYS A 539 -19.27 3.98 21.73
C LYS A 539 -20.44 3.69 22.64
N GLU A 540 -21.25 4.70 22.97
CA GLU A 540 -22.43 4.52 23.82
C GLU A 540 -23.27 3.31 23.37
N GLY A 541 -23.40 2.31 24.24
CA GLY A 541 -24.16 1.08 24.01
C GLY A 541 -23.42 -0.09 23.34
N GLN A 542 -22.12 0.01 23.04
CA GLN A 542 -21.29 -1.10 22.52
C GLN A 542 -20.17 -1.48 23.49
N LYS A 543 -19.99 -2.78 23.75
CA LYS A 543 -18.83 -3.29 24.53
C LYS A 543 -17.53 -2.96 23.81
N ALA A 544 -16.49 -2.57 24.57
CA ALA A 544 -15.14 -2.39 24.05
C ALA A 544 -14.67 -3.63 23.27
N ARG A 545 -14.32 -3.43 21.99
CA ARG A 545 -13.74 -4.49 21.14
C ARG A 545 -12.23 -4.47 21.29
N SER A 546 -11.65 -5.62 21.64
CA SER A 546 -10.19 -5.84 21.65
C SER A 546 -9.77 -6.62 20.41
N ASP A 547 -8.90 -6.05 19.59
CA ASP A 547 -8.31 -6.76 18.45
C ASP A 547 -6.85 -7.11 18.78
N LYS A 548 -6.40 -8.35 18.56
CA LYS A 548 -4.95 -8.66 18.61
C LYS A 548 -4.25 -7.83 17.53
N ILE A 549 -3.08 -7.26 17.83
CA ILE A 549 -2.28 -6.62 16.78
C ILE A 549 -1.84 -7.72 15.79
N ALA A 550 -2.04 -7.46 14.49
CA ALA A 550 -1.84 -8.47 13.45
C ALA A 550 -0.36 -8.93 13.40
N ASN A 551 -0.15 -10.20 13.03
CA ASN A 551 1.17 -10.81 12.85
C ASN A 551 2.09 -10.83 14.09
N LEU A 552 1.58 -10.52 15.28
CA LEU A 552 2.36 -10.68 16.50
C LEU A 552 2.44 -12.16 16.94
N PRO A 553 3.57 -12.59 17.53
CA PRO A 553 3.67 -13.89 18.19
C PRO A 553 2.62 -14.00 19.31
N ASP A 554 2.28 -15.23 19.67
CA ASP A 554 1.38 -15.49 20.81
C ASP A 554 2.01 -15.12 22.15
N HIS A 555 3.35 -15.09 22.18
CA HIS A 555 4.17 -14.74 23.34
C HIS A 555 5.26 -13.74 22.89
N CYS A 556 5.23 -12.52 23.42
CA CYS A 556 6.26 -11.49 23.21
C CYS A 556 6.47 -10.62 24.45
N TYR A 557 7.69 -10.11 24.58
CA TYR A 557 8.04 -9.05 25.52
C TYR A 557 8.28 -7.72 24.78
N ILE A 558 8.13 -6.62 25.51
CA ILE A 558 8.39 -5.25 25.05
C ILE A 558 9.81 -4.85 25.45
N ASP A 559 10.53 -4.20 24.54
CA ASP A 559 11.87 -3.64 24.74
C ASP A 559 11.98 -2.29 24.00
N ASN A 560 11.35 -1.25 24.55
CA ASN A 560 11.31 0.07 23.90
C ASN A 560 12.67 0.79 23.93
N THR A 561 13.56 0.44 24.86
CA THR A 561 14.94 0.96 24.91
C THR A 561 15.86 0.35 23.86
N GLY A 562 15.53 -0.82 23.31
CA GLY A 562 16.33 -1.50 22.28
C GLY A 562 17.57 -2.20 22.85
N THR A 563 17.48 -2.72 24.07
CA THR A 563 18.60 -3.33 24.78
C THR A 563 18.58 -4.87 24.77
N THR A 564 17.66 -5.48 24.01
CA THR A 564 17.54 -6.94 23.99
C THR A 564 18.78 -7.68 23.49
N SER A 565 18.92 -8.93 23.93
CA SER A 565 19.97 -9.85 23.48
C SER A 565 19.39 -11.06 22.73
N LEU A 566 20.20 -11.70 21.89
CA LEU A 566 19.76 -12.82 21.04
C LEU A 566 19.27 -14.03 21.86
N GLU A 567 19.80 -14.24 23.06
CA GLU A 567 19.44 -15.37 23.92
C GLU A 567 18.01 -15.28 24.45
N MET A 568 17.44 -14.07 24.49
CA MET A 568 16.08 -13.83 24.96
C MET A 568 15.02 -14.05 23.87
N ILE A 569 15.43 -14.16 22.60
CA ILE A 569 14.54 -14.18 21.45
C ILE A 569 14.15 -15.62 21.11
N ASP A 570 12.85 -15.91 21.00
CA ASP A 570 12.36 -17.16 20.44
C ASP A 570 12.57 -17.20 18.92
N LYS A 571 13.73 -17.68 18.48
CA LYS A 571 14.08 -17.81 17.07
C LYS A 571 13.12 -18.72 16.29
N ASN A 572 12.48 -19.71 16.93
CA ASN A 572 11.59 -20.65 16.23
C ASN A 572 10.36 -19.97 15.65
N PHE A 573 9.80 -18.97 16.35
CA PHE A 573 8.70 -18.16 15.81
C PHE A 573 9.05 -17.58 14.44
N TYR A 574 10.25 -17.00 14.31
CA TYR A 574 10.69 -16.38 13.05
C TYR A 574 10.97 -17.41 11.96
N VAL A 575 11.45 -18.61 12.32
CA VAL A 575 11.66 -19.73 11.37
C VAL A 575 10.33 -20.17 10.79
N ASP A 576 9.34 -20.44 11.65
CA ASP A 576 8.01 -20.83 11.24
C ASP A 576 7.34 -19.74 10.40
N PHE A 577 7.56 -18.47 10.77
CA PHE A 577 7.00 -17.33 10.05
C PHE A 577 7.64 -17.14 8.67
N ALA A 578 8.96 -17.33 8.55
CA ALA A 578 9.66 -17.34 7.27
C ALA A 578 9.16 -18.48 6.38
N GLN A 579 9.02 -19.68 6.94
CA GLN A 579 8.52 -20.84 6.19
C GLN A 579 7.08 -20.62 5.69
N LYS A 580 6.21 -20.02 6.51
CA LYS A 580 4.86 -19.63 6.08
C LYS A 580 4.91 -18.68 4.87
N ARG A 581 5.77 -17.65 4.92
CA ARG A 581 5.92 -16.69 3.83
C ARG A 581 6.49 -17.33 2.56
N ILE A 582 7.45 -18.25 2.68
CA ILE A 582 7.97 -19.04 1.54
C ILE A 582 6.85 -19.88 0.92
N ASN A 583 6.06 -20.57 1.75
CA ASN A 583 4.93 -21.37 1.26
C ASN A 583 3.89 -20.53 0.53
N ASP A 584 3.64 -19.29 0.98
CA ASP A 584 2.77 -18.34 0.27
C ASP A 584 3.31 -18.04 -1.14
N TYR A 585 4.63 -17.93 -1.34
CA TYR A 585 5.23 -17.75 -2.66
C TYR A 585 5.08 -19.02 -3.52
N LEU A 586 5.27 -20.19 -2.93
CA LEU A 586 5.22 -21.47 -3.63
C LEU A 586 3.81 -22.04 -3.81
N GLY A 587 2.77 -21.35 -3.34
CA GLY A 587 1.38 -21.82 -3.40
C GLY A 587 1.09 -23.05 -2.53
N ILE A 588 1.97 -23.34 -1.56
CA ILE A 588 1.87 -24.51 -0.68
C ILE A 588 0.86 -24.20 0.43
N LYS A 589 -0.32 -24.84 0.37
CA LYS A 589 -1.34 -24.69 1.42
C LYS A 589 -0.91 -25.42 2.70
N PRO A 590 -1.12 -24.83 3.89
CA PRO A 590 -0.84 -25.52 5.14
C PRO A 590 -1.72 -26.77 5.27
N GLU A 591 -1.16 -27.86 5.78
CA GLU A 591 -1.94 -29.05 6.13
C GLU A 591 -3.05 -28.66 7.13
N LYS A 592 -4.30 -29.01 6.83
CA LYS A 592 -5.42 -28.84 7.76
C LYS A 592 -5.12 -29.64 9.03
N LYS A 593 -4.65 -28.98 10.08
CA LYS A 593 -4.58 -29.61 11.42
C LYS A 593 -6.00 -29.97 11.84
N GLU A 594 -6.32 -31.27 11.90
CA GLU A 594 -7.53 -31.76 12.55
C GLU A 594 -7.58 -31.18 13.97
N ARG A 595 -8.60 -30.36 14.26
CA ARG A 595 -8.84 -29.81 15.59
C ARG A 595 -9.10 -30.97 16.56
N LYS A 596 -8.07 -31.47 17.24
CA LYS A 596 -8.21 -32.32 18.42
C LYS A 596 -8.94 -31.52 19.50
N LYS A 597 -10.23 -31.79 19.69
CA LYS A 597 -11.02 -31.29 20.83
C LYS A 597 -10.29 -31.62 22.13
N ARG A 598 -9.67 -30.62 22.76
CA ARG A 598 -9.17 -30.68 24.13
C ARG A 598 -10.38 -30.72 25.07
N MET A 599 -10.75 -31.92 25.52
CA MET A 599 -11.66 -32.07 26.67
C MET A 599 -10.92 -31.64 27.94
N THR A 600 -11.21 -30.46 28.47
CA THR A 600 -10.88 -30.12 29.85
C THR A 600 -11.96 -30.68 30.78
N LYS A 601 -11.59 -31.74 31.52
CA LYS A 601 -12.30 -32.21 32.70
C LYS A 601 -12.24 -31.14 33.80
N LYS A 602 -13.40 -30.76 34.34
CA LYS A 602 -13.59 -30.52 35.77
C LYS A 602 -14.97 -31.04 36.15
N ALA A 603 -14.96 -32.13 36.91
CA ALA A 603 -16.15 -32.76 37.47
C ALA A 603 -16.59 -32.02 38.74
N ALA A 604 -17.90 -31.99 38.98
CA ALA A 604 -18.47 -32.03 40.32
C ALA A 604 -19.61 -33.06 40.30
N GLU A 605 -19.56 -33.92 41.32
CA GLU A 605 -20.35 -35.12 41.65
C GLU A 605 -21.88 -34.93 41.51
N THR A 606 -22.72 -35.95 41.38
CA THR A 606 -22.84 -37.03 42.37
C THR A 606 -23.76 -38.17 41.87
N THR A 607 -23.33 -39.39 42.20
CA THR A 607 -24.08 -40.65 42.43
C THR A 607 -24.74 -41.40 41.26
N MET A 608 -24.01 -42.43 40.82
CA MET A 608 -24.55 -43.71 40.35
C MET A 608 -24.91 -44.61 41.55
N PRO A 609 -25.72 -45.66 41.35
CA PRO A 609 -25.15 -47.02 41.39
C PRO A 609 -25.70 -47.87 40.23
N GLU A 610 -24.88 -48.47 39.37
CA GLU A 610 -24.00 -49.64 39.51
C GLU A 610 -24.62 -50.90 38.89
N LYS A 611 -23.79 -51.57 38.08
CA LYS A 611 -23.77 -52.99 37.69
C LYS A 611 -24.73 -53.45 36.57
N ASP A 612 -24.18 -53.72 35.39
CA ASP A 612 -23.53 -54.97 34.95
C ASP A 612 -24.56 -56.08 34.70
N VAL A 613 -24.67 -56.52 33.44
CA VAL A 613 -24.39 -57.89 32.97
C VAL A 613 -24.95 -58.07 31.54
N SER A 614 -24.02 -58.32 30.62
CA SER A 614 -24.05 -59.06 29.34
C SER A 614 -25.34 -59.27 28.51
N GLU A 615 -25.13 -59.08 27.20
CA GLU A 615 -25.58 -59.93 26.07
C GLU A 615 -27.06 -59.89 25.61
N THR A 616 -27.24 -59.13 24.52
CA THR A 616 -27.98 -59.43 23.27
C THR A 616 -29.35 -60.12 23.34
N ILE A 617 -30.37 -59.42 22.82
CA ILE A 617 -31.33 -59.84 21.75
C ILE A 617 -32.18 -58.59 21.37
N PRO A 618 -32.56 -58.40 20.08
CA PRO A 618 -32.98 -57.10 19.55
C PRO A 618 -34.49 -56.87 19.74
N ILE A 619 -34.88 -55.68 20.22
CA ILE A 619 -36.28 -55.26 20.24
C ILE A 619 -36.39 -53.82 19.71
N THR A 620 -37.21 -53.72 18.67
CA THR A 620 -37.72 -52.61 17.86
C THR A 620 -37.90 -51.27 18.58
N LEU A 621 -37.28 -50.21 18.03
CA LEU A 621 -37.62 -48.82 18.33
C LEU A 621 -38.99 -48.44 17.72
N PRO A 622 -39.82 -47.66 18.42
CA PRO A 622 -41.15 -47.29 17.95
C PRO A 622 -41.09 -46.34 16.74
N LYS A 623 -42.05 -46.52 15.83
CA LYS A 623 -42.31 -45.65 14.68
C LYS A 623 -42.42 -44.18 15.12
N LYS A 624 -41.64 -43.30 14.47
CA LYS A 624 -41.92 -41.86 14.43
C LYS A 624 -43.27 -41.65 13.73
N GLU A 625 -44.22 -41.02 14.42
CA GLU A 625 -45.36 -40.41 13.76
C GLU A 625 -44.87 -39.25 12.89
N GLU A 626 -45.18 -39.29 11.59
CA GLU A 626 -44.96 -38.18 10.67
C GLU A 626 -45.97 -37.07 11.01
N VAL A 627 -45.47 -35.94 11.50
CA VAL A 627 -46.26 -34.71 11.61
C VAL A 627 -46.51 -34.20 10.19
N ILE A 628 -47.75 -34.30 9.72
CA ILE A 628 -48.18 -33.68 8.45
C ILE A 628 -48.33 -32.18 8.70
N ILE A 629 -47.30 -31.40 8.39
CA ILE A 629 -47.35 -29.95 8.42
C ILE A 629 -48.13 -29.51 7.18
N SER A 630 -49.26 -28.82 7.36
CA SER A 630 -50.07 -28.23 6.28
C SER A 630 -50.28 -26.73 6.52
N GLY A 631 -50.66 -25.97 5.50
CA GLY A 631 -50.81 -24.50 5.57
C GLY A 631 -49.50 -23.73 5.41
N LEU A 632 -49.48 -22.46 5.86
CA LEU A 632 -48.34 -21.53 5.70
C LEU A 632 -47.03 -22.13 6.25
N GLY A 633 -47.08 -22.89 7.36
CA GLY A 633 -45.91 -23.56 7.93
C GLY A 633 -45.22 -24.54 6.98
N ALA A 634 -45.98 -25.30 6.17
CA ALA A 634 -45.42 -26.23 5.19
C ALA A 634 -44.75 -25.49 4.02
N LYS A 635 -45.37 -24.38 3.59
CA LYS A 635 -44.82 -23.51 2.53
C LYS A 635 -43.55 -22.79 3.00
N LEU A 636 -43.48 -22.36 4.26
CA LEU A 636 -42.27 -21.78 4.86
C LEU A 636 -41.14 -22.80 5.00
N MET A 637 -41.46 -24.07 5.29
CA MET A 637 -40.46 -25.14 5.22
C MET A 637 -39.96 -25.33 3.79
N LYS A 638 -40.86 -25.31 2.80
CA LYS A 638 -40.47 -25.39 1.39
C LYS A 638 -39.60 -24.20 0.96
N LEU A 639 -39.93 -22.99 1.41
CA LEU A 639 -39.15 -21.78 1.20
C LEU A 639 -37.73 -21.95 1.74
N ARG A 640 -37.58 -22.48 2.96
CA ARG A 640 -36.27 -22.77 3.58
C ARG A 640 -35.49 -23.84 2.81
N GLU A 641 -36.13 -24.92 2.39
CA GLU A 641 -35.48 -25.96 1.57
C GLU A 641 -34.93 -25.41 0.25
N VAL A 642 -35.71 -24.60 -0.46
CA VAL A 642 -35.29 -24.02 -1.74
C VAL A 642 -34.21 -22.95 -1.53
N MET A 643 -34.28 -22.17 -0.46
CA MET A 643 -33.21 -21.23 -0.10
C MET A 643 -31.88 -21.95 0.19
N ASN A 644 -31.93 -23.11 0.85
CA ASN A 644 -30.77 -23.94 1.17
C ASN A 644 -30.19 -24.68 -0.03
N SER A 645 -30.93 -24.84 -1.13
CA SER A 645 -30.45 -25.54 -2.32
C SER A 645 -29.66 -24.66 -3.29
N PHE A 646 -29.69 -23.33 -3.12
CA PHE A 646 -28.87 -22.43 -3.94
C PHE A 646 -27.40 -22.50 -3.56
N SER A 647 -26.52 -22.43 -4.56
CA SER A 647 -25.10 -22.16 -4.35
C SER A 647 -24.90 -20.68 -4.03
N TRP A 648 -24.26 -20.42 -2.88
CA TRP A 648 -24.01 -19.07 -2.39
C TRP A 648 -22.55 -18.69 -2.68
N GLU A 649 -22.31 -18.16 -3.88
CA GLU A 649 -21.01 -17.63 -4.30
C GLU A 649 -21.01 -16.10 -4.21
N LYS A 650 -19.95 -15.53 -3.61
CA LYS A 650 -19.85 -14.10 -3.35
C LYS A 650 -19.71 -13.33 -4.67
N ASP A 651 -20.70 -12.51 -5.02
CA ASP A 651 -20.80 -11.78 -6.29
C ASP A 651 -20.56 -10.26 -6.17
N GLY A 652 -20.44 -9.74 -4.95
CA GLY A 652 -20.07 -8.35 -4.65
C GLY A 652 -18.63 -8.24 -4.15
N ILE A 653 -17.95 -7.16 -4.50
CA ILE A 653 -16.57 -6.88 -4.07
C ILE A 653 -16.51 -5.48 -3.46
N ASN A 654 -16.19 -5.38 -2.17
CA ASN A 654 -15.93 -4.09 -1.54
C ASN A 654 -14.46 -3.75 -1.73
N ARG A 655 -14.16 -2.95 -2.75
CA ARG A 655 -12.80 -2.61 -3.17
C ARG A 655 -12.05 -1.69 -2.20
N HIS A 656 -12.78 -0.99 -1.33
CA HIS A 656 -12.14 -0.10 -0.35
C HIS A 656 -11.56 -0.88 0.84
N GLN A 657 -12.13 -2.04 1.15
CA GLN A 657 -11.76 -2.90 2.27
C GLN A 657 -11.38 -4.33 1.83
N SER A 658 -11.25 -4.55 0.52
CA SER A 658 -10.81 -5.78 -0.14
C SER A 658 -11.45 -7.08 0.38
N TYR A 659 -12.77 -7.10 0.56
CA TYR A 659 -13.51 -8.32 0.87
C TYR A 659 -14.64 -8.58 -0.14
N THR A 660 -14.89 -9.86 -0.41
CA THR A 660 -16.04 -10.30 -1.21
C THR A 660 -17.25 -10.50 -0.31
N TYR A 661 -18.44 -10.19 -0.82
CA TYR A 661 -19.71 -10.28 -0.09
C TYR A 661 -20.83 -10.69 -1.04
N PHE A 662 -21.93 -11.24 -0.51
CA PHE A 662 -23.14 -11.46 -1.32
C PHE A 662 -23.84 -10.13 -1.59
N SER A 663 -24.00 -9.77 -2.85
CA SER A 663 -24.72 -8.58 -3.27
C SER A 663 -26.19 -8.67 -2.85
N GLU A 664 -26.85 -7.51 -2.73
CA GLU A 664 -28.30 -7.49 -2.49
C GLU A 664 -29.06 -8.15 -3.66
N LYS A 665 -28.51 -8.06 -4.87
CA LYS A 665 -29.08 -8.66 -6.07
C LYS A 665 -29.15 -10.18 -5.94
N LEU A 666 -28.08 -10.83 -5.45
CA LEU A 666 -28.03 -12.28 -5.25
C LEU A 666 -29.06 -12.74 -4.20
N TYR A 667 -29.09 -12.07 -3.05
CA TYR A 667 -30.06 -12.33 -1.99
C TYR A 667 -31.50 -12.23 -2.49
N LYS A 668 -31.84 -11.12 -3.16
CA LYS A 668 -33.19 -10.91 -3.70
C LYS A 668 -33.54 -11.88 -4.82
N SER A 669 -32.60 -12.23 -5.70
CA SER A 669 -32.87 -13.15 -6.82
C SER A 669 -33.15 -14.57 -6.33
N ASN A 670 -32.38 -15.04 -5.34
CA ASN A 670 -32.57 -16.38 -4.78
C ASN A 670 -33.85 -16.43 -3.92
N PHE A 671 -34.08 -15.40 -3.10
CA PHE A 671 -35.29 -15.30 -2.29
C PHE A 671 -36.56 -15.23 -3.13
N LYS A 672 -36.57 -14.46 -4.23
CA LYS A 672 -37.71 -14.42 -5.15
C LYS A 672 -38.02 -15.79 -5.75
N LYS A 673 -37.00 -16.50 -6.24
CA LYS A 673 -37.15 -17.87 -6.77
C LYS A 673 -37.69 -18.83 -5.71
N ALA A 674 -37.25 -18.71 -4.47
CA ALA A 674 -37.71 -19.54 -3.36
C ALA A 674 -39.16 -19.24 -2.96
N LEU A 675 -39.55 -17.96 -2.92
CA LEU A 675 -40.93 -17.54 -2.69
C LEU A 675 -41.87 -18.07 -3.77
N ASP A 676 -41.47 -17.95 -5.04
CA ASP A 676 -42.25 -18.47 -6.17
C ASP A 676 -42.40 -20.00 -6.09
N ALA A 677 -41.34 -20.72 -5.75
CA ALA A 677 -41.37 -22.18 -5.58
C ALA A 677 -42.24 -22.64 -4.39
N ALA A 678 -42.40 -21.79 -3.37
CA ALA A 678 -43.24 -22.05 -2.20
C ALA A 678 -44.68 -21.50 -2.33
N ASN A 679 -45.01 -20.83 -3.44
CA ASN A 679 -46.26 -20.09 -3.66
C ASN A 679 -46.54 -19.02 -2.58
N LEU A 680 -45.49 -18.27 -2.22
CA LEU A 680 -45.53 -17.20 -1.21
C LEU A 680 -45.25 -15.83 -1.86
N ASP A 681 -45.74 -14.76 -1.23
CA ASP A 681 -45.45 -13.37 -1.58
C ASP A 681 -44.66 -12.68 -0.45
N PHE A 682 -44.02 -11.56 -0.77
CA PHE A 682 -43.21 -10.79 0.18
C PHE A 682 -43.51 -9.31 0.11
N LYS A 683 -43.82 -8.73 1.27
CA LYS A 683 -44.06 -7.31 1.42
C LYS A 683 -43.09 -6.70 2.43
N ALA A 684 -42.48 -5.59 2.07
CA ALA A 684 -41.65 -4.80 2.99
C ALA A 684 -42.28 -3.42 3.22
N THR A 685 -42.47 -3.06 4.48
CA THR A 685 -43.02 -1.76 4.89
C THR A 685 -42.05 -1.09 5.84
N MET A 686 -41.66 0.16 5.57
CA MET A 686 -40.87 0.94 6.52
C MET A 686 -41.76 1.37 7.68
N LEU A 687 -41.33 1.08 8.91
CA LEU A 687 -42.05 1.47 10.13
C LEU A 687 -41.66 2.88 10.56
N ASP A 688 -40.36 3.10 10.71
CA ASP A 688 -39.77 4.40 11.03
C ASP A 688 -38.32 4.47 10.57
N TYR A 689 -37.79 5.69 10.58
CA TYR A 689 -36.38 5.95 10.41
C TYR A 689 -35.93 7.13 11.28
N GLN A 690 -34.68 7.11 11.67
CA GLN A 690 -33.97 8.20 12.32
C GLN A 690 -32.92 8.73 11.36
N PHE A 691 -32.98 10.04 11.10
CA PHE A 691 -31.97 10.75 10.33
C PHE A 691 -30.95 11.40 11.28
N ILE A 692 -29.68 11.09 11.07
CA ILE A 692 -28.56 11.60 11.85
C ILE A 692 -27.65 12.39 10.90
N PRO A 693 -27.74 13.74 10.90
CA PRO A 693 -26.91 14.55 10.00
C PRO A 693 -25.44 14.59 10.44
N ALA A 694 -24.55 14.85 9.49
CA ALA A 694 -23.15 15.23 9.72
C ALA A 694 -22.34 14.27 10.62
N ILE A 695 -22.46 12.96 10.37
CA ILE A 695 -21.57 11.96 11.00
C ILE A 695 -20.12 12.07 10.50
N SER A 696 -19.89 12.81 9.41
CA SER A 696 -18.60 13.32 8.92
C SER A 696 -18.83 14.58 8.07
N ASP A 697 -17.76 15.26 7.62
CA ASP A 697 -17.77 16.54 6.88
C ASP A 697 -18.79 16.66 5.73
N LYS A 698 -19.27 15.52 5.17
CA LYS A 698 -20.31 15.48 4.12
C LYS A 698 -21.31 14.32 4.23
N MET A 699 -21.29 13.48 5.27
CA MET A 699 -22.13 12.26 5.33
C MET A 699 -23.27 12.35 6.34
N ASN A 700 -24.45 11.88 5.94
CA ASN A 700 -25.61 11.68 6.78
C ASN A 700 -25.86 10.18 6.98
N MET A 701 -26.34 9.78 8.14
CA MET A 701 -26.73 8.39 8.44
C MET A 701 -28.23 8.28 8.61
N ILE A 702 -28.80 7.21 8.08
CA ILE A 702 -30.19 6.81 8.32
C ILE A 702 -30.17 5.44 9.00
N ILE A 703 -30.86 5.34 10.13
CA ILE A 703 -31.17 4.06 10.78
C ILE A 703 -32.67 3.85 10.60
N ALA A 704 -33.09 2.77 9.96
CA ALA A 704 -34.49 2.52 9.64
C ALA A 704 -34.92 1.12 10.08
N ARG A 705 -36.18 1.01 10.52
CA ARG A 705 -36.83 -0.26 10.86
C ARG A 705 -37.86 -0.62 9.82
N PHE A 706 -37.86 -1.87 9.40
CA PHE A 706 -38.76 -2.40 8.39
C PHE A 706 -39.53 -3.58 8.95
N GLN A 707 -40.81 -3.67 8.60
CA GLN A 707 -41.62 -4.86 8.76
C GLN A 707 -41.60 -5.64 7.43
N PHE A 708 -41.15 -6.87 7.50
CA PHE A 708 -41.11 -7.82 6.40
C PHE A 708 -42.19 -8.88 6.62
N GLU A 709 -43.08 -9.05 5.65
CA GLU A 709 -44.20 -9.99 5.71
C GLU A 709 -44.04 -11.03 4.60
N ILE A 710 -44.06 -12.31 4.96
CA ILE A 710 -44.19 -13.42 4.01
C ILE A 710 -45.65 -13.86 4.02
N ILE A 711 -46.30 -13.89 2.87
CA ILE A 711 -47.75 -14.03 2.74
C ILE A 711 -48.08 -15.25 1.88
N ASP A 712 -48.97 -16.13 2.33
CA ASP A 712 -49.53 -17.19 1.51
C ASP A 712 -50.47 -16.59 0.44
N ARG A 713 -50.16 -16.80 -0.84
CA ARG A 713 -50.95 -16.27 -1.97
C ARG A 713 -52.38 -16.81 -2.04
N GLU A 714 -52.65 -17.96 -1.44
CA GLU A 714 -53.95 -18.64 -1.51
C GLU A 714 -54.85 -18.29 -0.32
N THR A 715 -54.29 -18.23 0.89
CA THR A 715 -55.06 -18.04 2.13
C THR A 715 -54.98 -16.61 2.68
N GLY A 716 -53.95 -15.84 2.29
CA GLY A 716 -53.66 -14.52 2.85
C GLY A 716 -53.06 -14.55 4.25
N GLU A 717 -52.82 -15.74 4.82
CA GLU A 717 -52.08 -15.89 6.09
C GLU A 717 -50.65 -15.34 5.91
N LYS A 718 -50.13 -14.67 6.95
CA LYS A 718 -48.83 -14.02 6.87
C LYS A 718 -48.00 -14.19 8.13
N GLU A 719 -46.69 -14.28 7.95
CA GLU A 719 -45.71 -14.22 9.03
C GLU A 719 -44.93 -12.91 8.91
N SER A 720 -44.83 -12.17 10.01
CA SER A 720 -44.22 -10.84 10.06
C SER A 720 -42.93 -10.83 10.87
N TYR A 721 -41.91 -10.16 10.34
CA TYR A 721 -40.60 -9.99 10.95
C TYR A 721 -40.26 -8.50 11.01
N ILE A 722 -39.57 -8.09 12.07
CA ILE A 722 -39.05 -6.73 12.18
C ILE A 722 -37.54 -6.81 12.03
N ALA A 723 -36.99 -6.05 11.08
CA ALA A 723 -35.55 -5.96 10.84
C ALA A 723 -35.12 -4.50 10.79
N GLY A 724 -34.01 -4.19 11.44
CA GLY A 724 -33.37 -2.89 11.38
C GLY A 724 -32.18 -2.91 10.42
N GLY A 725 -31.90 -1.76 9.81
CA GLY A 725 -30.69 -1.54 9.04
C GLY A 725 -30.24 -0.09 9.11
N SER A 726 -28.96 0.14 8.86
CA SER A 726 -28.37 1.47 8.82
C SER A 726 -27.66 1.71 7.50
N GLY A 727 -27.63 2.96 7.06
CA GLY A 727 -27.00 3.37 5.82
C GLY A 727 -26.48 4.79 5.90
N SER A 728 -25.20 4.99 5.57
CA SER A 728 -24.58 6.31 5.47
C SER A 728 -24.31 6.68 4.02
N ASP A 729 -24.58 7.94 3.68
CA ASP A 729 -24.36 8.48 2.34
C ASP A 729 -24.11 10.00 2.36
N THR A 730 -23.48 10.54 1.33
CA THR A 730 -23.23 11.97 1.19
C THR A 730 -24.46 12.74 0.68
N LEU A 731 -25.46 12.04 0.13
CA LEU A 731 -26.69 12.60 -0.42
C LEU A 731 -27.91 11.76 0.03
N ASP A 732 -28.81 11.39 -0.87
CA ASP A 732 -30.15 10.83 -0.60
C ASP A 732 -30.21 9.28 -0.49
N LYS A 733 -29.07 8.58 -0.64
CA LYS A 733 -29.05 7.10 -0.70
C LYS A 733 -28.97 6.40 0.65
N GLY A 734 -28.94 7.14 1.76
CA GLY A 734 -28.84 6.56 3.12
C GLY A 734 -29.97 5.58 3.46
N LEU A 735 -31.20 5.90 3.04
CA LEU A 735 -32.37 5.05 3.31
C LEU A 735 -32.34 3.75 2.50
N TYR A 736 -31.89 3.80 1.25
CA TYR A 736 -31.72 2.62 0.41
C TYR A 736 -30.69 1.67 1.02
N LYS A 737 -29.56 2.19 1.49
CA LYS A 737 -28.52 1.39 2.18
C LYS A 737 -29.03 0.77 3.48
N ALA A 738 -29.84 1.49 4.25
CA ALA A 738 -30.49 0.97 5.45
C ALA A 738 -31.45 -0.19 5.12
N TYR A 739 -32.25 -0.07 4.04
CA TYR A 739 -33.10 -1.15 3.56
C TYR A 739 -32.29 -2.38 3.12
N THR A 740 -31.21 -2.18 2.35
CA THR A 740 -30.30 -3.25 1.92
C THR A 740 -29.69 -4.00 3.11
N GLY A 741 -29.27 -3.29 4.15
CA GLY A 741 -28.76 -3.91 5.38
C GLY A 741 -29.81 -4.75 6.09
N ALA A 742 -31.03 -4.20 6.25
CA ALA A 742 -32.13 -4.88 6.92
C ALA A 742 -32.55 -6.17 6.20
N ILE A 743 -32.69 -6.14 4.87
CA ILE A 743 -33.13 -7.31 4.10
C ILE A 743 -32.06 -8.41 4.09
N LYS A 744 -30.77 -8.08 4.02
CA LYS A 744 -29.69 -9.07 4.11
C LYS A 744 -29.67 -9.76 5.47
N TYR A 745 -29.77 -8.99 6.55
CA TYR A 745 -29.82 -9.53 7.91
C TYR A 745 -31.03 -10.43 8.13
N PHE A 746 -32.20 -10.03 7.62
CA PHE A 746 -33.41 -10.85 7.65
C PHE A 746 -33.19 -12.20 6.95
N LEU A 747 -32.63 -12.19 5.73
CA LEU A 747 -32.44 -13.39 4.93
C LEU A 747 -31.35 -14.32 5.51
N ALA A 748 -30.22 -13.76 5.94
CA ALA A 748 -29.13 -14.53 6.52
C ALA A 748 -29.57 -15.27 7.79
N ASN A 749 -30.29 -14.60 8.70
CA ASN A 749 -30.70 -15.20 9.97
C ASN A 749 -31.83 -16.23 9.84
N ASN A 750 -32.84 -15.95 9.01
CA ASN A 750 -34.02 -16.82 8.92
C ASN A 750 -33.84 -18.01 7.98
N PHE A 751 -32.84 -17.97 7.09
CA PHE A 751 -32.56 -19.02 6.11
C PHE A 751 -31.13 -19.57 6.20
N LEU A 752 -30.39 -19.25 7.27
CA LEU A 752 -29.05 -19.81 7.58
C LEU A 752 -28.05 -19.73 6.41
N VAL A 753 -28.06 -18.61 5.69
CA VAL A 753 -27.11 -18.37 4.60
C VAL A 753 -25.73 -18.14 5.21
N ALA A 754 -24.84 -19.12 5.08
CA ALA A 754 -23.49 -19.04 5.62
C ALA A 754 -22.62 -18.08 4.77
N GLU A 755 -22.50 -16.82 5.19
CA GLU A 755 -21.66 -15.81 4.51
C GLU A 755 -20.15 -16.07 4.61
N GLY A 756 -19.74 -17.10 5.38
CA GLY A 756 -18.33 -17.43 5.61
C GLY A 756 -17.58 -16.40 6.47
N ASN A 757 -18.28 -15.39 6.96
CA ASN A 757 -17.80 -14.45 7.96
C ASN A 757 -18.43 -14.86 9.30
N ASP A 758 -17.64 -15.49 10.17
CA ASP A 758 -18.05 -15.77 11.54
C ASP A 758 -17.75 -14.51 12.38
N PRO A 759 -18.78 -13.76 12.83
CA PRO A 759 -18.56 -12.54 13.62
C PRO A 759 -17.95 -12.83 15.00
N GLU A 760 -17.95 -14.08 15.46
CA GLU A 760 -17.31 -14.55 16.70
C GLU A 760 -15.98 -15.29 16.43
N SER A 761 -15.53 -15.35 15.16
CA SER A 761 -14.21 -15.89 14.83
C SER A 761 -13.12 -14.92 15.24
N ASP A 762 -12.31 -15.32 16.21
CA ASP A 762 -11.08 -14.64 16.61
C ASP A 762 -9.96 -14.72 15.53
N GLU A 763 -10.16 -15.48 14.44
CA GLU A 763 -9.28 -15.41 13.27
C GLU A 763 -9.62 -14.14 12.49
N GLY A 764 -8.83 -13.09 12.76
CA GLY A 764 -9.03 -11.74 12.22
C GLY A 764 -9.26 -11.73 10.72
N GLU A 765 -10.26 -10.94 10.31
CA GLU A 765 -10.45 -10.53 8.92
C GLU A 765 -9.08 -10.13 8.35
N VAL A 766 -8.62 -10.87 7.35
CA VAL A 766 -7.36 -10.60 6.65
C VAL A 766 -7.53 -9.27 5.93
N GLN A 767 -7.18 -8.17 6.61
CA GLN A 767 -6.90 -6.91 5.96
C GLN A 767 -5.69 -7.13 5.06
N GLN A 768 -5.93 -7.24 3.75
CA GLN A 768 -4.87 -7.08 2.78
C GLN A 768 -4.33 -5.66 2.92
N ASP A 769 -3.05 -5.56 3.29
CA ASP A 769 -2.33 -4.29 3.39
C ASP A 769 -2.46 -3.52 2.08
N LYS A 770 -2.80 -2.22 2.18
CA LYS A 770 -2.80 -1.32 1.03
C LYS A 770 -1.41 -1.31 0.36
N PRO A 771 -1.35 -1.16 -0.96
CA PRO A 771 -0.10 -1.24 -1.74
C PRO A 771 0.96 -0.30 -1.16
N LYS A 772 2.12 -0.84 -0.83
CA LYS A 772 3.34 -0.01 -0.69
C LYS A 772 3.95 0.10 -2.08
N TYR A 773 3.99 1.33 -2.59
CA TYR A 773 4.72 1.74 -3.78
C TYR A 773 6.19 1.32 -3.68
N THR A 774 6.67 0.52 -4.63
CA THR A 774 8.11 0.35 -4.86
C THR A 774 8.62 1.61 -5.53
N PRO A 775 9.52 2.38 -4.91
CA PRO A 775 10.06 3.58 -5.53
C PRO A 775 10.79 3.20 -6.84
N PRO A 776 10.53 3.88 -7.97
CA PRO A 776 11.30 3.77 -9.21
C PRO A 776 12.80 4.03 -8.98
N GLU A 777 13.19 4.62 -7.85
CA GLU A 777 14.59 4.77 -7.39
C GLU A 777 15.31 3.43 -7.29
N ARG A 778 14.67 2.40 -6.72
CA ARG A 778 15.29 1.08 -6.59
C ARG A 778 15.37 0.34 -7.93
N ARG A 779 14.38 0.55 -8.81
CA ARG A 779 14.35 -0.03 -10.17
C ARG A 779 15.39 0.60 -11.10
N GLU A 780 15.58 1.91 -11.01
CA GLU A 780 16.52 2.63 -11.87
C GLU A 780 17.96 2.63 -11.36
N GLU A 781 18.21 2.52 -10.05
CA GLU A 781 19.56 2.29 -9.51
C GLU A 781 20.14 0.95 -9.96
N ILE A 782 19.28 -0.02 -10.25
CA ILE A 782 19.64 -1.31 -10.83
C ILE A 782 19.98 -1.13 -12.32
N LYS A 783 19.11 -0.44 -13.07
CA LYS A 783 19.32 -0.12 -14.51
C LYS A 783 20.59 0.71 -14.78
N GLU A 784 20.90 1.71 -13.95
CA GLU A 784 22.12 2.53 -14.06
C GLU A 784 23.42 1.73 -13.85
N LYS A 785 23.39 0.66 -13.04
CA LYS A 785 24.54 -0.25 -12.88
C LYS A 785 24.76 -1.13 -14.10
N ILE A 786 23.70 -1.39 -14.88
CA ILE A 786 23.73 -2.20 -16.11
C ILE A 786 24.21 -1.35 -17.29
N GLU A 787 23.72 -0.11 -17.42
CA GLU A 787 24.02 0.81 -18.54
C GLU A 787 25.43 1.46 -18.48
N SER A 788 26.16 1.35 -17.36
CA SER A 788 27.46 2.02 -17.15
C SER A 788 28.69 1.12 -17.43
N ASN A 789 28.51 -0.02 -18.09
CA ASN A 789 29.57 -1.01 -18.24
C ASN A 789 30.36 -0.87 -19.56
N ASP A 790 31.59 -0.36 -19.49
CA ASP A 790 32.62 -0.43 -20.56
C ASP A 790 33.27 -1.85 -20.65
N GLY A 791 32.53 -2.88 -20.23
CA GLY A 791 33.00 -4.27 -20.14
C GLY A 791 33.03 -4.99 -21.50
N PRO A 792 33.61 -6.20 -21.56
CA PRO A 792 33.56 -7.05 -22.74
C PRO A 792 32.12 -7.37 -23.13
N ALA A 793 31.87 -7.54 -24.43
CA ALA A 793 30.56 -7.91 -24.97
C ALA A 793 30.05 -9.18 -24.28
N THR A 794 28.77 -9.16 -23.92
CA THR A 794 28.15 -10.31 -23.27
C THR A 794 28.03 -11.48 -24.26
N GLU A 795 28.02 -12.72 -23.76
CA GLU A 795 27.83 -13.92 -24.61
C GLU A 795 26.55 -13.80 -25.46
N VAL A 796 25.49 -13.17 -24.92
CA VAL A 796 24.22 -12.93 -25.63
C VAL A 796 24.38 -11.92 -26.75
N GLN A 797 25.17 -10.86 -26.57
CA GLN A 797 25.43 -9.89 -27.63
C GLN A 797 26.25 -10.53 -28.76
N ILE A 798 27.26 -11.32 -28.41
CA ILE A 798 28.07 -12.08 -29.38
C ILE A 798 27.19 -13.07 -30.14
N GLU A 799 26.33 -13.81 -29.45
CA GLU A 799 25.37 -14.75 -30.05
C GLU A 799 24.33 -14.03 -30.93
N THR A 800 23.87 -12.85 -30.53
CA THR A 800 22.92 -12.02 -31.31
C THR A 800 23.56 -11.53 -32.61
N ILE A 801 24.83 -11.10 -32.57
CA ILE A 801 25.56 -10.71 -33.77
C ILE A 801 25.79 -11.93 -34.67
N ALA A 802 26.21 -13.07 -34.10
CA ALA A 802 26.41 -14.32 -34.86
C ALA A 802 25.14 -14.78 -35.58
N ASN A 803 23.99 -14.70 -34.91
CA ASN A 803 22.68 -15.01 -35.51
C ASN A 803 22.28 -13.97 -36.57
N GLY A 804 22.54 -12.70 -36.33
CA GLY A 804 22.31 -11.63 -37.30
C GLY A 804 23.15 -11.80 -38.56
N ILE A 805 24.41 -12.23 -38.43
CA ILE A 805 25.29 -12.58 -39.55
C ILE A 805 24.70 -13.75 -40.34
N ALA A 806 24.27 -14.82 -39.67
CA ALA A 806 23.66 -15.97 -40.35
C ALA A 806 22.41 -15.56 -41.15
N MET A 807 21.60 -14.63 -40.63
CA MET A 807 20.45 -14.08 -41.35
C MET A 807 20.86 -13.22 -42.55
N LEU A 808 21.94 -12.45 -42.45
CA LEU A 808 22.51 -11.70 -43.57
C LEU A 808 23.07 -12.63 -44.66
N GLU A 809 23.74 -13.72 -44.28
CA GLU A 809 24.22 -14.75 -45.21
C GLU A 809 23.06 -15.43 -45.96
N GLU A 810 22.00 -15.79 -45.25
CA GLU A 810 20.79 -16.38 -45.84
C GLU A 810 20.09 -15.41 -46.80
N ALA A 811 20.05 -14.13 -46.43
CA ALA A 811 19.55 -13.03 -47.28
C ALA A 811 20.52 -12.60 -48.40
N LYS A 812 21.71 -13.23 -48.50
CA LYS A 812 22.79 -12.91 -49.47
C LYS A 812 23.22 -11.44 -49.44
N LYS A 813 23.27 -10.85 -48.25
CA LYS A 813 23.74 -9.48 -48.02
C LYS A 813 25.28 -9.46 -47.95
N PRO A 814 25.97 -8.62 -48.72
CA PRO A 814 27.45 -8.60 -48.76
C PRO A 814 28.09 -8.18 -47.44
N GLU A 815 27.35 -7.50 -46.56
CA GLU A 815 27.83 -7.02 -45.25
C GLU A 815 28.03 -8.17 -44.23
N ALA A 816 27.54 -9.39 -44.53
CA ALA A 816 27.69 -10.55 -43.65
C ALA A 816 29.17 -10.88 -43.37
N ASP A 817 30.01 -10.86 -44.39
CA ASP A 817 31.45 -11.17 -44.29
C ASP A 817 32.19 -10.13 -43.42
N ASP A 818 31.77 -8.86 -43.51
CA ASP A 818 32.36 -7.75 -42.74
C ASP A 818 32.04 -7.87 -41.24
N TYR A 819 30.79 -8.23 -40.90
CA TYR A 819 30.40 -8.45 -39.49
C TYR A 819 30.97 -9.75 -38.92
N ALA A 820 31.10 -10.81 -39.73
CA ALA A 820 31.78 -12.04 -39.32
C ALA A 820 33.23 -11.79 -38.90
N ALA A 821 33.96 -10.95 -39.64
CA ALA A 821 35.31 -10.55 -39.29
C ALA A 821 35.39 -9.72 -38.00
N LEU A 822 34.38 -8.90 -37.70
CA LEU A 822 34.30 -8.13 -36.45
C LEU A 822 34.03 -9.03 -35.23
N LEU A 823 33.32 -10.14 -35.42
CA LEU A 823 33.04 -11.10 -34.35
C LEU A 823 34.28 -11.88 -33.88
N GLU A 824 35.33 -11.95 -34.71
CA GLU A 824 36.61 -12.55 -34.36
C GLU A 824 37.50 -11.62 -33.50
N THR A 825 37.04 -10.41 -33.19
CA THR A 825 37.76 -9.42 -32.37
C THR A 825 37.15 -9.28 -30.96
N ASP A 826 37.94 -8.81 -30.00
CA ASP A 826 37.46 -8.51 -28.64
C ASP A 826 36.53 -7.27 -28.67
N LEU A 827 35.22 -7.51 -28.66
CA LEU A 827 34.20 -6.46 -28.69
C LEU A 827 33.85 -5.96 -27.29
N THR A 828 33.62 -4.65 -27.14
CA THR A 828 32.97 -4.10 -25.92
C THR A 828 31.45 -4.26 -26.00
N ALA A 829 30.76 -4.19 -24.87
CA ALA A 829 29.30 -4.23 -24.84
C ALA A 829 28.64 -3.10 -25.67
N ALA A 830 29.28 -1.93 -25.76
CA ALA A 830 28.80 -0.81 -26.56
C ALA A 830 29.03 -1.01 -28.07
N ASP A 831 30.19 -1.55 -28.45
CA ASP A 831 30.49 -1.86 -29.86
C ASP A 831 29.58 -2.98 -30.36
N ALA A 832 29.39 -4.03 -29.55
CA ALA A 832 28.51 -5.13 -29.88
C ALA A 832 27.06 -4.67 -30.06
N GLN A 833 26.57 -3.77 -29.20
CA GLN A 833 25.25 -3.17 -29.35
C GLN A 833 25.11 -2.36 -30.66
N THR A 834 26.15 -1.60 -31.02
CA THR A 834 26.19 -0.82 -32.27
C THR A 834 26.16 -1.75 -33.50
N ILE A 835 26.87 -2.88 -33.46
CA ILE A 835 26.87 -3.88 -34.52
C ILE A 835 25.48 -4.52 -34.66
N ILE A 836 24.84 -4.88 -33.54
CA ILE A 836 23.48 -5.44 -33.54
C ILE A 836 22.49 -4.47 -34.21
N GLU A 837 22.56 -3.19 -33.87
CA GLU A 837 21.71 -2.15 -34.47
C GLU A 837 21.95 -2.00 -35.98
N ALA A 838 23.20 -2.05 -36.42
CA ALA A 838 23.56 -1.97 -37.83
C ALA A 838 23.06 -3.18 -38.63
N ILE A 839 23.23 -4.40 -38.09
CA ILE A 839 22.72 -5.63 -38.72
C ILE A 839 21.19 -5.59 -38.82
N ASN A 840 20.50 -5.18 -37.75
CA ASN A 840 19.04 -5.07 -37.74
C ASN A 840 18.54 -4.03 -38.75
N THR A 841 19.30 -2.96 -38.99
CA THR A 841 18.99 -1.96 -40.01
C THR A 841 19.11 -2.54 -41.42
N ILE A 842 20.14 -3.35 -41.69
CA ILE A 842 20.38 -3.98 -43.02
C ILE A 842 19.35 -5.06 -43.34
N LEU A 843 18.88 -5.77 -42.32
CA LEU A 843 17.85 -6.81 -42.44
C LEU A 843 16.42 -6.27 -42.63
N GLY A 844 16.23 -4.94 -42.70
CA GLY A 844 14.93 -4.27 -42.76
C GLY A 844 13.85 -4.94 -43.64
N ASP A 845 12.63 -4.99 -43.10
CA ASP A 845 11.28 -5.30 -43.63
C ASP A 845 11.02 -6.42 -44.68
N ASP A 846 12.01 -7.00 -45.35
CA ASP A 846 11.81 -7.97 -46.46
C ASP A 846 11.95 -9.46 -46.06
N ALA A 847 11.81 -9.77 -44.76
CA ALA A 847 11.65 -11.15 -44.27
C ALA A 847 10.31 -11.27 -43.54
N ALA A 848 9.22 -11.25 -44.32
CA ALA A 848 7.86 -11.57 -43.89
C ALA A 848 7.74 -13.04 -43.43
#